data_AF-A0A955UPX9-F1
#
_entry.id   AF-A0A955UPX9-F1
#
_cell.length_a   1.000
_cell.length_b   1.000
_cell.length_c   1.000
_cell.angle_alpha   90.00
_cell.angle_beta   90.00
_cell.angle_gamma   90.00
#
_symmetry.space_group_name_H-M   'P 1'
#
loop_
_entity.id
_entity.type
_entity.pdbx_description
1 polymer ?
#
loop_
_entity_poly.entity_id
_entity_poly.type
_entity_poly.pdbx_seq_one_letter_code
_entity_poly.pdbx_strand_id
1 'polypeptide(L)'
;MTLALRALLLLQLLWVGCREPSPLDTSGPIADWPAFGGGLDGLRYSPLTQIDPTNVDRLEPVWSHHDPTRLELDPMPATSFQINPIVVGRTLYYCTPFMNVFALDAETGEERWRFEAGLGDVAGSPHPLRCRGVSHWRDPLPEPGRRCNTRIVFGTRAAELIALDAADGRPCDDFGEAGRVSLLDGIAGAGTRDYHPTSAPLVVGDRVIVGTLVFDNQRTDTASGVVRAYDIRSGRLLWSWDPAPTSWRERRGEGEAWVRGSPNVWSSLSADPERGLVFAPTGNPSPDYYGALRDGLDAFGSSTVALDMETGALVWQFQTVHHDLWDYDVPAQPELLEIPGVGAGRPAVLQPTKLGFLFLLDRETGRPLHPVEERPAPTEGAVAGEVLSPTQPWPTHLPPLHPTALEPWGFTPFDRRACAKAFARHRFDGFFTPPSREGSIQFPHSAGGMNWGGVAVDPVRGVAIANQTHVAQAIQLLSREAYAALADVPRQPLEERFPMEGTPWALRRMTLLSPLGAPCNAPPWGSLTAVDLRSGGILWTRPLGTTRDLAPFPLWLELGTPSFGGGIVTASGVYLIGATLDHFLRAFDAATGEEIWRERLPASVNGIPSTYRLDRDGRQLVVAGYGAGLTDADASTAPTLTAWALPWGPEGAMGKLLVLLERVPGDPVSAFRRRVVEDLSPRVAADGRTREVVQYLPIDDASGAEPAVDGMLAIRAPLSAIPALVRDLRRWAGEDLRVHAYRVRERQPRSWQRTWPVGQPSPGVRMIALMVRRPELDPIGFEDDWMERHTRIALSQTLGPLDYSQNVVIERLDADSPAIDGIAMEQFETTDFLARRIQLHPDQYRRGIDSASRFMDFERSRSALMIETVLEVDAPPGR
;
A
#
# COMPACT_ATOMS: atom_id res chain seq x y z
N MET A 1 -14.36 -2.05 59.74
CA MET A 1 -13.25 -2.59 58.93
C MET A 1 -13.62 -2.83 57.46
N THR A 2 -14.90 -3.07 57.11
CA THR A 2 -15.35 -3.41 55.74
C THR A 2 -15.60 -2.22 54.80
N LEU A 3 -15.95 -1.03 55.33
CA LEU A 3 -16.09 0.18 54.52
C LEU A 3 -14.75 0.83 54.13
N ALA A 4 -13.77 0.80 55.03
CA ALA A 4 -12.43 1.32 54.75
C ALA A 4 -11.71 0.49 53.67
N LEU A 5 -11.88 -0.84 53.68
CA LEU A 5 -11.30 -1.73 52.65
C LEU A 5 -11.94 -1.51 51.27
N ARG A 6 -13.26 -1.28 51.21
CA ARG A 6 -13.97 -0.95 49.96
C ARG A 6 -13.59 0.44 49.43
N ALA A 7 -13.40 1.42 50.31
CA ALA A 7 -12.92 2.74 49.92
C ALA A 7 -11.47 2.69 49.40
N LEU A 8 -10.58 1.90 50.03
CA LEU A 8 -9.23 1.66 49.53
C LEU A 8 -9.20 0.93 48.18
N LEU A 9 -10.06 -0.07 47.97
CA LEU A 9 -10.20 -0.75 46.68
C LEU A 9 -10.77 0.17 45.59
N LEU A 10 -11.74 1.03 45.90
CA LEU A 10 -12.25 2.06 44.99
C LEU A 10 -11.23 3.15 44.69
N LEU A 11 -10.42 3.58 45.66
CA LEU A 11 -9.30 4.50 45.47
C LEU A 11 -8.15 3.88 44.66
N GLN A 12 -7.88 2.58 44.83
CA GLN A 12 -6.93 1.84 43.99
C GLN A 12 -7.45 1.67 42.56
N LEU A 13 -8.75 1.41 42.37
CA LEU A 13 -9.38 1.36 41.04
C LEU A 13 -9.42 2.74 40.35
N LEU A 14 -9.56 3.83 41.12
CA LEU A 14 -9.47 5.20 40.61
C LEU A 14 -8.04 5.64 40.29
N TRP A 15 -7.02 5.07 40.95
CA TRP A 15 -5.60 5.30 40.62
C TRP A 15 -5.12 4.49 39.41
N VAL A 16 -5.76 3.35 39.10
CA VAL A 16 -5.45 2.56 37.90
C VAL A 16 -6.04 3.19 36.63
N GLY A 17 -7.08 4.03 36.75
CA GLY A 17 -7.74 4.70 35.62
C GLY A 17 -7.08 5.98 35.09
N CYS A 18 -6.00 6.46 35.70
CA CYS A 18 -5.24 7.63 35.24
C CYS A 18 -3.74 7.30 35.16
N ARG A 19 -3.37 6.28 34.38
CA ARG A 19 -1.99 6.21 33.88
C ARG A 19 -1.89 7.22 32.74
N GLU A 20 -1.24 8.36 33.01
CA GLU A 20 -0.78 9.23 31.92
C GLU A 20 -0.01 8.37 30.90
N PRO A 21 -0.24 8.55 29.59
CA PRO A 21 0.46 7.77 28.58
C PRO A 21 1.96 7.89 28.83
N SER A 22 2.63 6.76 29.07
CA SER A 22 4.09 6.76 29.17
C SER A 22 4.67 7.37 27.89
N PRO A 23 5.73 8.20 27.99
CA PRO A 23 6.40 8.78 26.83
C PRO A 23 6.70 7.70 25.79
N LEU A 24 6.55 8.05 24.51
CA LEU A 24 6.84 7.14 23.42
C LEU A 24 8.29 6.66 23.50
N ASP A 25 8.50 5.34 23.58
CA ASP A 25 9.86 4.78 23.54
C ASP A 25 10.43 4.87 22.13
N THR A 26 11.49 5.65 21.96
CA THR A 26 12.17 5.84 20.68
C THR A 26 13.49 5.07 20.58
N SER A 27 13.88 4.31 21.61
CA SER A 27 15.20 3.66 21.71
C SER A 27 15.46 2.50 20.72
N GLY A 28 14.41 1.99 20.06
CA GLY A 28 14.48 0.87 19.11
C GLY A 28 15.22 1.16 17.79
N PRO A 29 15.11 0.28 16.79
CA PRO A 29 15.75 0.46 15.48
C PRO A 29 14.95 1.36 14.53
N ILE A 30 15.61 1.93 13.52
CA ILE A 30 15.00 2.62 12.38
C ILE A 30 14.94 1.61 11.23
N ALA A 31 13.86 1.60 10.48
CA ALA A 31 13.70 0.76 9.30
C ALA A 31 12.67 1.38 8.36
N ASP A 32 12.95 1.32 7.06
CA ASP A 32 12.03 1.64 5.98
C ASP A 32 11.32 0.36 5.47
N TRP A 33 10.61 0.45 4.34
CA TRP A 33 9.91 -0.68 3.71
C TRP A 33 10.11 -0.64 2.19
N PRO A 34 11.33 -0.90 1.69
CA PRO A 34 11.72 -0.54 0.34
C PRO A 34 11.15 -1.43 -0.78
N ALA A 35 10.58 -2.59 -0.44
CA ALA A 35 10.12 -3.57 -1.42
C ALA A 35 8.75 -4.18 -1.05
N PHE A 36 8.14 -4.91 -1.99
CA PHE A 36 6.80 -5.50 -1.86
C PHE A 36 6.57 -6.28 -0.55
N GLY A 37 7.55 -7.09 -0.13
CA GLY A 37 7.51 -7.87 1.11
C GLY A 37 8.38 -7.32 2.24
N GLY A 38 8.71 -6.02 2.21
CA GLY A 38 9.65 -5.36 3.12
C GLY A 38 11.11 -5.47 2.67
N GLY A 39 11.49 -6.58 2.06
CA GLY A 39 12.80 -6.80 1.44
C GLY A 39 12.70 -7.62 0.15
N LEU A 40 13.84 -7.84 -0.52
CA LEU A 40 13.93 -8.75 -1.67
C LEU A 40 13.73 -10.23 -1.27
N ASP A 41 13.88 -10.54 0.02
CA ASP A 41 13.65 -11.84 0.63
C ASP A 41 12.17 -12.20 0.80
N GLY A 42 11.27 -11.21 0.77
CA GLY A 42 9.83 -11.41 0.91
C GLY A 42 9.34 -11.78 2.30
N LEU A 43 10.15 -11.64 3.37
CA LEU A 43 9.79 -12.17 4.70
C LEU A 43 8.59 -11.48 5.36
N ARG A 44 8.21 -10.27 4.92
CA ARG A 44 7.16 -9.45 5.54
C ARG A 44 7.44 -9.19 7.03
N TYR A 45 8.72 -9.07 7.35
CA TYR A 45 9.25 -8.85 8.69
C TYR A 45 9.74 -7.42 8.85
N SER A 46 9.43 -6.80 9.98
CA SER A 46 10.02 -5.53 10.39
C SER A 46 10.88 -5.70 11.65
N PRO A 47 12.10 -5.15 11.69
CA PRO A 47 12.91 -5.16 12.91
C PRO A 47 12.39 -4.19 13.98
N LEU A 48 11.37 -3.37 13.67
CA LEU A 48 10.86 -2.33 14.57
C LEU A 48 10.20 -2.90 15.82
N THR A 49 10.37 -2.18 16.93
CA THR A 49 9.92 -2.61 18.26
C THR A 49 9.11 -1.56 19.02
N GLN A 50 8.82 -0.40 18.43
CA GLN A 50 8.13 0.69 19.15
C GLN A 50 6.66 0.36 19.39
N ILE A 51 5.99 -0.26 18.42
CA ILE A 51 4.66 -0.84 18.58
C ILE A 51 4.83 -2.28 19.06
N ASP A 52 4.27 -2.63 20.22
CA ASP A 52 4.41 -3.93 20.86
C ASP A 52 3.08 -4.42 21.47
N PRO A 53 2.99 -5.68 21.93
CA PRO A 53 1.73 -6.22 22.46
C PRO A 53 1.16 -5.48 23.67
N THR A 54 1.97 -4.70 24.38
CA THR A 54 1.56 -3.94 25.57
C THR A 54 1.01 -2.55 25.26
N ASN A 55 1.17 -2.09 24.02
CA ASN A 55 0.85 -0.71 23.65
C ASN A 55 0.07 -0.53 22.34
N VAL A 56 -0.07 -1.59 21.52
CA VAL A 56 -0.73 -1.56 20.21
C VAL A 56 -2.21 -1.16 20.30
N ASP A 57 -2.84 -1.36 21.45
CA ASP A 57 -4.21 -0.95 21.73
C ASP A 57 -4.42 0.57 21.69
N ARG A 58 -3.33 1.34 21.69
CA ARG A 58 -3.31 2.81 21.62
C ARG A 58 -3.05 3.37 20.23
N LEU A 59 -2.99 2.54 19.18
CA LEU A 59 -2.82 3.04 17.82
C LEU A 59 -3.97 3.97 17.43
N GLU A 60 -3.62 5.11 16.82
CA GLU A 60 -4.58 6.06 16.27
C GLU A 60 -4.25 6.36 14.80
N PRO A 61 -5.26 6.58 13.94
CA PRO A 61 -5.03 7.05 12.58
C PRO A 61 -4.39 8.45 12.63
N VAL A 62 -3.28 8.63 11.92
CA VAL A 62 -2.49 9.88 11.91
C VAL A 62 -2.61 10.65 10.59
N TRP A 63 -2.87 9.95 9.48
CA TRP A 63 -3.21 10.54 8.19
C TRP A 63 -3.90 9.51 7.29
N SER A 64 -4.65 10.00 6.30
CA SER A 64 -5.25 9.19 5.24
C SER A 64 -5.16 9.91 3.90
N HIS A 65 -4.97 9.15 2.82
CA HIS A 65 -4.99 9.64 1.45
C HIS A 65 -5.90 8.72 0.61
N HIS A 66 -6.73 9.30 -0.25
CA HIS A 66 -7.65 8.56 -1.12
C HIS A 66 -7.43 8.93 -2.57
N ASP A 67 -7.57 7.94 -3.46
CA ASP A 67 -7.58 8.18 -4.90
C ASP A 67 -8.90 8.89 -5.28
N PRO A 68 -8.86 10.14 -5.79
CA PRO A 68 -10.07 10.88 -6.15
C PRO A 68 -10.69 10.39 -7.47
N THR A 69 -10.07 9.42 -8.16
CA THR A 69 -10.51 8.93 -9.46
C THR A 69 -11.92 8.37 -9.41
N ARG A 70 -12.76 8.86 -10.32
CA ARG A 70 -14.09 8.33 -10.59
C ARG A 70 -14.15 7.92 -12.05
N LEU A 71 -14.40 6.64 -12.28
CA LEU A 71 -14.67 6.16 -13.62
C LEU A 71 -16.14 6.39 -13.95
N GLU A 72 -16.42 6.82 -15.18
CA GLU A 72 -17.78 6.91 -15.74
C GLU A 72 -17.93 5.85 -16.84
N LEU A 73 -17.86 4.57 -16.44
CA LEU A 73 -17.99 3.42 -17.34
C LEU A 73 -19.29 2.65 -17.03
N ASP A 74 -19.98 2.22 -18.08
CA ASP A 74 -21.19 1.39 -17.98
C ASP A 74 -21.04 0.13 -18.87
N PRO A 75 -20.99 -1.08 -18.28
CA PRO A 75 -20.89 -1.36 -16.86
C PRO A 75 -19.51 -0.99 -16.28
N MET A 76 -19.48 -0.61 -15.01
CA MET A 76 -18.22 -0.37 -14.29
C MET A 76 -17.43 -1.68 -14.14
N PRO A 77 -16.14 -1.72 -14.50
CA PRO A 77 -15.29 -2.86 -14.15
C PRO A 77 -15.21 -3.01 -12.63
N ALA A 78 -15.29 -4.24 -12.14
CA ALA A 78 -14.98 -4.52 -10.73
C ALA A 78 -13.55 -4.07 -10.40
N THR A 79 -13.31 -3.62 -9.17
CA THR A 79 -11.98 -3.23 -8.68
C THR A 79 -11.59 -4.06 -7.47
N SER A 80 -10.29 -4.24 -7.27
CA SER A 80 -9.71 -4.92 -6.11
C SER A 80 -8.46 -4.17 -5.66
N PHE A 81 -8.53 -3.45 -4.54
CA PHE A 81 -7.40 -2.67 -4.03
C PHE A 81 -6.44 -3.54 -3.21
N GLN A 82 -5.46 -4.13 -3.89
CA GLN A 82 -4.54 -5.14 -3.34
C GLN A 82 -3.16 -4.59 -3.01
N ILE A 83 -3.07 -3.31 -2.62
CA ILE A 83 -1.81 -2.58 -2.55
C ILE A 83 -0.90 -3.02 -1.39
N ASN A 84 0.40 -3.09 -1.69
CA ASN A 84 1.47 -3.11 -0.72
C ASN A 84 2.32 -1.85 -0.92
N PRO A 85 2.16 -0.80 -0.09
CA PRO A 85 2.90 0.45 -0.25
C PRO A 85 4.38 0.25 0.08
N ILE A 86 5.28 0.88 -0.67
CA ILE A 86 6.71 0.90 -0.34
C ILE A 86 7.10 2.26 0.23
N VAL A 87 8.09 2.27 1.12
CA VAL A 87 8.65 3.49 1.70
C VAL A 87 10.15 3.49 1.49
N VAL A 88 10.64 4.54 0.83
CA VAL A 88 12.06 4.73 0.55
C VAL A 88 12.45 6.14 0.96
N GLY A 89 13.35 6.25 1.93
CA GLY A 89 13.64 7.54 2.57
C GLY A 89 12.38 8.14 3.18
N ARG A 90 12.04 9.38 2.82
CA ARG A 90 10.84 10.08 3.32
C ARG A 90 9.63 10.02 2.40
N THR A 91 9.67 9.19 1.35
CA THR A 91 8.57 9.09 0.39
C THR A 91 7.92 7.72 0.47
N LEU A 92 6.59 7.71 0.56
CA LEU A 92 5.77 6.52 0.38
C LEU A 92 5.26 6.48 -1.06
N TYR A 93 5.35 5.33 -1.71
CA TYR A 93 4.83 5.13 -3.06
C TYR A 93 3.79 4.01 -3.08
N TYR A 94 2.70 4.23 -3.80
CA TYR A 94 1.67 3.22 -3.97
C TYR A 94 0.89 3.41 -5.27
N CYS A 95 0.28 2.33 -5.77
CA CYS A 95 -0.56 2.35 -6.96
C CYS A 95 -2.00 1.91 -6.64
N THR A 96 -2.94 2.24 -7.52
CA THR A 96 -4.37 1.93 -7.33
C THR A 96 -4.92 1.04 -8.44
N PRO A 97 -6.13 0.48 -8.29
CA PRO A 97 -6.81 -0.27 -9.36
C PRO A 97 -6.96 0.54 -10.66
N PHE A 98 -6.88 1.87 -10.58
CA PHE A 98 -7.02 2.77 -11.72
C PHE A 98 -5.71 3.01 -12.48
N MET A 99 -4.63 2.31 -12.12
CA MET A 99 -3.28 2.49 -12.67
C MET A 99 -2.68 3.86 -12.37
N ASN A 100 -3.16 4.53 -11.33
CA ASN A 100 -2.54 5.72 -10.79
C ASN A 100 -1.41 5.33 -9.85
N VAL A 101 -0.33 6.10 -9.86
CA VAL A 101 0.79 5.99 -8.91
C VAL A 101 0.88 7.30 -8.14
N PHE A 102 0.97 7.20 -6.83
CA PHE A 102 1.10 8.34 -5.93
C PHE A 102 2.43 8.28 -5.20
N ALA A 103 3.02 9.45 -4.96
CA ALA A 103 4.09 9.65 -4.01
C ALA A 103 3.60 10.57 -2.90
N LEU A 104 3.71 10.11 -1.65
CA LEU A 104 3.31 10.86 -0.47
C LEU A 104 4.53 11.15 0.40
N ASP A 105 4.51 12.25 1.15
CA ASP A 105 5.34 12.34 2.34
C ASP A 105 4.91 11.25 3.33
N ALA A 106 5.86 10.39 3.71
CA ALA A 106 5.55 9.23 4.54
C ALA A 106 5.02 9.63 5.93
N GLU A 107 5.44 10.75 6.51
CA GLU A 107 5.01 11.11 7.85
C GLU A 107 3.69 11.88 7.89
N THR A 108 3.37 12.66 6.86
CA THR A 108 2.17 13.52 6.83
C THR A 108 1.06 13.01 5.93
N GLY A 109 1.36 12.11 4.98
CA GLY A 109 0.42 11.68 3.95
C GLY A 109 0.16 12.73 2.86
N GLU A 110 0.90 13.85 2.86
CA GLU A 110 0.77 14.89 1.84
C GLU A 110 1.22 14.38 0.48
N GLU A 111 0.38 14.56 -0.54
CA GLU A 111 0.70 14.20 -1.92
C GLU A 111 1.84 15.07 -2.46
N ARG A 112 2.94 14.43 -2.86
CA ARG A 112 4.07 15.09 -3.53
C ARG A 112 3.82 15.17 -5.03
N TRP A 113 3.39 14.06 -5.61
CA TRP A 113 2.97 13.97 -7.00
C TRP A 113 2.07 12.76 -7.22
N ARG A 114 1.35 12.76 -8.33
CA ARG A 114 0.61 11.62 -8.86
C ARG A 114 0.85 11.46 -10.36
N PHE A 115 0.81 10.23 -10.84
CA PHE A 115 0.89 9.87 -12.25
C PHE A 115 -0.31 9.02 -12.63
N GLU A 116 -0.98 9.38 -13.72
CA GLU A 116 -2.15 8.68 -14.25
C GLU A 116 -1.74 7.94 -15.52
N ALA A 117 -1.60 6.61 -15.45
CA ALA A 117 -1.14 5.83 -16.59
C ALA A 117 -2.16 5.72 -17.73
N GLY A 118 -3.44 5.83 -17.38
CA GLY A 118 -4.58 5.43 -18.21
C GLY A 118 -4.85 3.92 -18.11
N LEU A 119 -6.13 3.54 -18.21
CA LEU A 119 -6.56 2.14 -18.10
C LEU A 119 -6.40 1.33 -19.39
N GLY A 120 -6.29 2.00 -20.53
CA GLY A 120 -6.43 1.35 -21.84
C GLY A 120 -7.84 0.82 -22.07
N ASP A 121 -7.98 -0.20 -22.92
CA ASP A 121 -9.25 -0.90 -23.12
C ASP A 121 -9.52 -1.90 -21.98
N VAL A 122 -10.53 -1.59 -21.17
CA VAL A 122 -10.97 -2.41 -20.03
C VAL A 122 -12.40 -2.94 -20.21
N ALA A 123 -13.02 -2.69 -21.37
CA ALA A 123 -14.40 -3.10 -21.62
C ALA A 123 -14.54 -4.63 -21.61
N GLY A 124 -15.48 -5.14 -20.80
CA GLY A 124 -15.75 -6.59 -20.72
C GLY A 124 -14.59 -7.42 -20.13
N SER A 125 -13.68 -6.81 -19.36
CA SER A 125 -12.65 -7.54 -18.60
C SER A 125 -13.31 -8.47 -17.58
N PRO A 126 -13.07 -9.80 -17.62
CA PRO A 126 -13.64 -10.76 -16.67
C PRO A 126 -13.02 -10.66 -15.26
N HIS A 127 -11.84 -10.05 -15.14
CA HIS A 127 -11.11 -9.89 -13.89
C HIS A 127 -11.16 -8.44 -13.38
N PRO A 128 -11.26 -8.24 -12.04
CA PRO A 128 -11.22 -6.90 -11.47
C PRO A 128 -9.93 -6.15 -11.79
N LEU A 129 -10.02 -4.84 -11.92
CA LEU A 129 -8.85 -3.96 -11.98
C LEU A 129 -8.12 -4.01 -10.63
N ARG A 130 -6.79 -4.10 -10.65
CA ARG A 130 -5.97 -4.23 -9.44
C ARG A 130 -4.55 -3.74 -9.70
N CYS A 131 -3.87 -3.29 -8.65
CA CYS A 131 -2.43 -3.10 -8.63
C CYS A 131 -1.91 -3.53 -7.26
N ARG A 132 -0.87 -4.36 -7.19
CA ARG A 132 -0.33 -4.84 -5.91
C ARG A 132 0.88 -4.06 -5.41
N GLY A 133 1.48 -3.21 -6.22
CA GLY A 133 2.60 -2.38 -5.79
C GLY A 133 3.42 -1.82 -6.94
N VAL A 134 4.38 -1.01 -6.55
CA VAL A 134 5.42 -0.43 -7.40
C VAL A 134 6.79 -0.85 -6.86
N SER A 135 7.83 -0.66 -7.65
CA SER A 135 9.20 -0.96 -7.25
C SER A 135 10.12 0.22 -7.44
N HIS A 136 11.11 0.33 -6.56
CA HIS A 136 12.07 1.43 -6.55
C HIS A 136 13.43 0.96 -7.04
N TRP A 137 14.10 1.82 -7.80
CA TRP A 137 15.49 1.70 -8.15
C TRP A 137 16.23 3.01 -7.91
N ARG A 138 17.49 2.94 -7.47
CA ARG A 138 18.38 4.08 -7.36
C ARG A 138 19.66 3.77 -8.14
N ASP A 139 20.09 4.71 -8.98
CA ASP A 139 21.36 4.60 -9.68
C ASP A 139 22.50 4.58 -8.64
N PRO A 140 23.36 3.54 -8.64
CA PRO A 140 24.55 3.54 -7.79
C PRO A 140 25.53 4.67 -8.11
N LEU A 141 25.46 5.25 -9.32
CA LEU A 141 26.29 6.36 -9.77
C LEU A 141 25.42 7.51 -10.29
N PRO A 142 24.70 8.23 -9.40
CA PRO A 142 23.77 9.27 -9.82
C PRO A 142 24.51 10.46 -10.44
N GLU A 143 24.00 10.97 -11.55
CA GLU A 143 24.52 12.17 -12.20
C GLU A 143 23.81 13.43 -11.67
N PRO A 144 24.51 14.38 -11.03
CA PRO A 144 23.87 15.58 -10.48
C PRO A 144 23.06 16.35 -11.53
N GLY A 145 21.80 16.66 -11.21
CA GLY A 145 20.90 17.40 -12.11
C GLY A 145 20.26 16.57 -13.22
N ARG A 146 20.62 15.28 -13.40
CA ARG A 146 19.95 14.38 -14.32
C ARG A 146 18.66 13.82 -13.69
N ARG A 147 17.57 13.81 -14.46
CA ARG A 147 16.33 13.10 -14.08
C ARG A 147 16.54 11.59 -14.11
N CYS A 148 15.70 10.85 -13.39
CA CYS A 148 15.67 9.40 -13.38
C CYS A 148 16.91 8.71 -12.81
N ASN A 149 17.67 9.41 -11.95
CA ASN A 149 18.64 8.81 -11.04
C ASN A 149 17.97 7.92 -9.98
N THR A 150 16.69 8.13 -9.73
CA THR A 150 15.87 7.27 -8.89
C THR A 150 14.55 7.06 -9.62
N ARG A 151 14.13 5.80 -9.77
CA ARG A 151 13.02 5.40 -10.60
C ARG A 151 11.99 4.63 -9.80
N ILE A 152 10.72 4.90 -10.08
CA ILE A 152 9.60 4.07 -9.65
C ILE A 152 9.08 3.34 -10.88
N VAL A 153 8.98 2.01 -10.80
CA VAL A 153 8.56 1.16 -11.92
C VAL A 153 7.38 0.30 -11.52
N PHE A 154 6.42 0.19 -12.43
CA PHE A 154 5.20 -0.61 -12.22
C PHE A 154 4.65 -1.13 -13.54
N GLY A 155 3.85 -2.19 -13.46
CA GLY A 155 3.13 -2.77 -14.58
C GLY A 155 1.72 -2.21 -14.71
N THR A 156 1.20 -2.07 -15.93
CA THR A 156 -0.13 -1.53 -16.19
C THR A 156 -1.13 -2.57 -16.71
N ARG A 157 -2.42 -2.25 -16.60
CA ARG A 157 -3.53 -3.00 -17.20
C ARG A 157 -3.43 -3.08 -18.72
N ALA A 158 -2.75 -2.14 -19.36
CA ALA A 158 -2.51 -2.10 -20.79
C ALA A 158 -1.30 -2.97 -21.23
N ALA A 159 -0.78 -3.82 -20.33
CA ALA A 159 0.39 -4.66 -20.57
C ALA A 159 1.63 -3.82 -20.92
N GLU A 160 1.90 -2.79 -20.11
CA GLU A 160 3.11 -1.98 -20.21
C GLU A 160 3.91 -2.05 -18.92
N LEU A 161 5.20 -1.81 -19.03
CA LEU A 161 6.08 -1.46 -17.92
C LEU A 161 6.40 0.03 -18.05
N ILE A 162 6.16 0.82 -17.00
CA ILE A 162 6.41 2.26 -16.99
C ILE A 162 7.46 2.61 -15.94
N ALA A 163 8.44 3.43 -16.30
CA ALA A 163 9.42 3.99 -15.38
C ALA A 163 9.18 5.50 -15.18
N LEU A 164 9.04 5.91 -13.92
CA LEU A 164 8.81 7.28 -13.49
C LEU A 164 10.00 7.80 -12.70
N ASP A 165 10.33 9.08 -12.83
CA ASP A 165 11.27 9.73 -11.92
C ASP A 165 10.65 9.81 -10.50
N ALA A 166 11.38 9.34 -9.50
CA ALA A 166 10.89 9.28 -8.12
C ALA A 166 10.65 10.67 -7.49
N ALA A 167 11.26 11.74 -8.01
CA ALA A 167 11.17 13.10 -7.50
C ALA A 167 9.91 13.84 -7.99
N ASP A 168 9.51 13.68 -9.25
CA ASP A 168 8.42 14.46 -9.86
C ASP A 168 7.34 13.61 -10.55
N GLY A 169 7.49 12.28 -10.58
CA GLY A 169 6.51 11.36 -11.12
C GLY A 169 6.39 11.36 -12.65
N ARG A 170 7.18 12.13 -13.40
CA ARG A 170 7.07 12.11 -14.86
C ARG A 170 7.84 10.92 -15.44
N PRO A 171 7.38 10.35 -16.57
CA PRO A 171 8.07 9.26 -17.24
C PRO A 171 9.55 9.56 -17.52
N CYS A 172 10.37 8.52 -17.44
CA CYS A 172 11.78 8.56 -17.80
C CYS A 172 11.94 8.38 -19.31
N ASP A 173 12.17 9.47 -20.05
CA ASP A 173 12.22 9.46 -21.52
C ASP A 173 13.26 8.48 -22.09
N ASP A 174 14.29 8.13 -21.31
CA ASP A 174 15.34 7.18 -21.69
C ASP A 174 14.96 5.70 -21.47
N PHE A 175 13.77 5.41 -20.92
CA PHE A 175 13.26 4.07 -20.71
C PHE A 175 12.25 3.67 -21.79
N GLY A 176 12.61 2.71 -22.65
CA GLY A 176 11.75 2.23 -23.74
C GLY A 176 11.35 3.37 -24.69
N GLU A 177 10.07 3.46 -25.01
CA GLU A 177 9.48 4.55 -25.77
C GLU A 177 8.74 5.50 -24.83
N ALA A 178 9.28 6.71 -24.64
CA ALA A 178 8.70 7.76 -23.78
C ALA A 178 8.37 7.28 -22.34
N GLY A 179 9.28 6.49 -21.75
CA GLY A 179 9.14 5.95 -20.41
C GLY A 179 8.35 4.65 -20.31
N ARG A 180 8.04 3.99 -21.43
CA ARG A 180 7.17 2.82 -21.51
C ARG A 180 7.81 1.68 -22.31
N VAL A 181 7.59 0.45 -21.85
CA VAL A 181 7.92 -0.77 -22.59
C VAL A 181 6.65 -1.59 -22.76
N SER A 182 6.31 -1.95 -24.00
CA SER A 182 5.21 -2.86 -24.30
C SER A 182 5.56 -4.28 -23.89
N LEU A 183 4.71 -4.88 -23.05
CA LEU A 183 4.80 -6.28 -22.67
C LEU A 183 4.12 -7.20 -23.71
N LEU A 184 3.45 -6.65 -24.72
CA LEU A 184 2.87 -7.43 -25.80
C LEU A 184 3.88 -7.77 -26.90
N ASP A 185 5.04 -7.11 -26.91
CA ASP A 185 6.06 -7.28 -27.94
C ASP A 185 6.50 -8.74 -28.03
N GLY A 186 6.18 -9.40 -29.16
CA GLY A 186 6.49 -10.80 -29.45
C GLY A 186 5.49 -11.83 -28.89
N ILE A 187 4.47 -11.42 -28.12
CA ILE A 187 3.47 -12.33 -27.55
C ILE A 187 2.37 -12.61 -28.58
N ALA A 188 2.33 -13.83 -29.08
CA ALA A 188 1.33 -14.23 -30.07
C ALA A 188 -0.07 -14.39 -29.45
N GLY A 189 -1.08 -13.84 -30.12
CA GLY A 189 -2.50 -14.05 -29.79
C GLY A 189 -2.97 -13.41 -28.47
N ALA A 190 -2.17 -12.56 -27.84
CA ALA A 190 -2.52 -11.83 -26.63
C ALA A 190 -3.12 -10.46 -26.95
N GLY A 191 -4.18 -10.10 -26.23
CA GLY A 191 -4.62 -8.72 -26.10
C GLY A 191 -4.36 -8.22 -24.68
N THR A 192 -4.59 -6.93 -24.45
CA THR A 192 -4.57 -6.40 -23.07
C THR A 192 -5.61 -7.10 -22.21
N ARG A 193 -6.75 -7.51 -22.79
CA ARG A 193 -7.86 -8.14 -22.05
C ARG A 193 -7.41 -9.33 -21.20
N ASP A 194 -6.60 -10.23 -21.75
CA ASP A 194 -6.22 -11.54 -21.19
C ASP A 194 -4.75 -11.67 -20.78
N TYR A 195 -3.96 -10.60 -20.94
CA TYR A 195 -2.53 -10.58 -20.63
C TYR A 195 -2.13 -9.24 -20.00
N HIS A 196 -1.71 -9.23 -18.73
CA HIS A 196 -1.16 -8.04 -18.07
C HIS A 196 -0.46 -8.37 -16.73
N PRO A 197 0.53 -7.57 -16.30
CA PRO A 197 1.09 -7.68 -14.95
C PRO A 197 0.06 -7.25 -13.89
N THR A 198 0.09 -7.92 -12.75
CA THR A 198 -0.75 -7.56 -11.58
C THR A 198 0.07 -7.29 -10.32
N SER A 199 1.26 -7.89 -10.21
CA SER A 199 2.19 -7.71 -9.10
C SER A 199 3.27 -6.66 -9.41
N ALA A 200 3.92 -6.14 -8.36
CA ALA A 200 5.06 -5.25 -8.51
C ALA A 200 6.21 -5.97 -9.27
N PRO A 201 6.83 -5.36 -10.29
CA PRO A 201 8.01 -5.92 -10.92
C PRO A 201 9.16 -6.06 -9.91
N LEU A 202 9.97 -7.10 -9.98
CA LEU A 202 11.15 -7.21 -9.13
C LEU A 202 12.27 -6.33 -9.67
N VAL A 203 12.79 -5.43 -8.84
CA VAL A 203 14.02 -4.66 -9.15
C VAL A 203 15.18 -5.29 -8.41
N VAL A 204 16.21 -5.71 -9.13
CA VAL A 204 17.46 -6.23 -8.55
C VAL A 204 18.66 -5.83 -9.41
N GLY A 205 19.64 -5.19 -8.77
CA GLY A 205 20.72 -4.51 -9.49
C GLY A 205 20.15 -3.50 -10.49
N ASP A 206 20.53 -3.63 -11.76
CA ASP A 206 20.04 -2.77 -12.85
C ASP A 206 18.94 -3.42 -13.70
N ARG A 207 18.22 -4.40 -13.13
CA ARG A 207 17.20 -5.18 -13.83
C ARG A 207 15.82 -4.97 -13.26
N VAL A 208 14.83 -4.86 -14.14
CA VAL A 208 13.42 -5.03 -13.83
C VAL A 208 12.96 -6.36 -14.36
N ILE A 209 12.51 -7.25 -13.49
CA ILE A 209 12.03 -8.59 -13.83
C ILE A 209 10.52 -8.65 -13.61
N VAL A 210 9.79 -9.07 -14.63
CA VAL A 210 8.32 -9.04 -14.62
C VAL A 210 7.76 -10.33 -15.20
N GLY A 211 6.77 -10.87 -14.49
CA GLY A 211 5.83 -11.87 -15.00
C GLY A 211 4.44 -11.25 -15.19
N THR A 212 3.50 -12.03 -15.70
CA THR A 212 2.15 -11.55 -16.04
C THR A 212 1.06 -12.52 -15.64
N LEU A 213 -0.12 -11.98 -15.36
CA LEU A 213 -1.36 -12.75 -15.35
C LEU A 213 -1.73 -13.10 -16.79
N VAL A 214 -2.09 -14.37 -17.00
CA VAL A 214 -2.70 -14.88 -18.22
C VAL A 214 -4.06 -15.46 -17.85
N PHE A 215 -5.10 -15.23 -18.65
CA PHE A 215 -6.39 -15.89 -18.42
C PHE A 215 -6.39 -17.32 -18.99
N ASP A 216 -5.60 -18.15 -18.36
CA ASP A 216 -5.37 -19.58 -18.61
C ASP A 216 -6.65 -20.43 -18.65
N ASN A 217 -7.73 -20.05 -17.98
CA ASN A 217 -9.00 -20.79 -18.02
C ASN A 217 -9.84 -20.62 -19.31
N GLN A 218 -9.43 -19.79 -20.26
CA GLN A 218 -10.29 -19.39 -21.38
C GLN A 218 -10.21 -20.31 -22.59
N ARG A 219 -9.01 -20.73 -23.01
CA ARG A 219 -8.79 -21.46 -24.27
C ARG A 219 -7.44 -22.17 -24.28
N THR A 220 -7.25 -23.20 -25.09
CA THR A 220 -5.99 -23.96 -25.13
C THR A 220 -4.77 -23.18 -25.61
N ASP A 221 -4.97 -22.07 -26.31
CA ASP A 221 -3.93 -21.26 -26.94
C ASP A 221 -3.89 -19.83 -26.35
N THR A 222 -3.90 -19.69 -25.02
CA THR A 222 -3.69 -18.40 -24.35
C THR A 222 -2.28 -17.86 -24.60
N ALA A 223 -2.04 -16.61 -24.21
CA ALA A 223 -0.70 -16.02 -24.20
C ALA A 223 0.31 -16.89 -23.44
N SER A 224 1.60 -16.76 -23.79
CA SER A 224 2.70 -17.34 -23.02
C SER A 224 2.81 -16.63 -21.66
N GLY A 225 3.15 -17.39 -20.61
CA GLY A 225 3.46 -16.87 -19.29
C GLY A 225 4.92 -16.43 -19.09
N VAL A 226 5.63 -16.09 -20.17
CA VAL A 226 7.04 -15.69 -20.17
C VAL A 226 7.40 -14.65 -19.09
N VAL A 227 8.50 -14.90 -18.40
CA VAL A 227 9.17 -13.96 -17.49
C VAL A 227 10.25 -13.22 -18.25
N ARG A 228 10.31 -11.89 -18.11
CA ARG A 228 11.26 -11.05 -18.84
C ARG A 228 12.01 -10.13 -17.90
N ALA A 229 13.29 -9.91 -18.20
CA ALA A 229 14.12 -8.91 -17.55
C ALA A 229 14.48 -7.79 -18.52
N TYR A 230 14.34 -6.55 -18.05
CA TYR A 230 14.66 -5.34 -18.78
C TYR A 230 15.73 -4.55 -18.03
N ASP A 231 16.58 -3.86 -18.78
CA ASP A 231 17.50 -2.88 -18.23
C ASP A 231 16.71 -1.70 -17.66
N ILE A 232 16.86 -1.41 -16.36
CA ILE A 232 16.07 -0.39 -15.64
C ILE A 232 16.30 1.03 -16.19
N ARG A 233 17.45 1.28 -16.84
CA ARG A 233 17.78 2.59 -17.40
C ARG A 233 17.16 2.79 -18.77
N SER A 234 17.31 1.79 -19.64
CA SER A 234 16.97 1.89 -21.06
C SER A 234 15.66 1.22 -21.47
N GLY A 235 15.10 0.34 -20.64
CA GLY A 235 13.95 -0.49 -21.01
C GLY A 235 14.29 -1.59 -22.02
N ARG A 236 15.57 -1.79 -22.35
CA ARG A 236 16.01 -2.84 -23.28
C ARG A 236 15.83 -4.23 -22.66
N LEU A 237 15.23 -5.15 -23.41
CA LEU A 237 15.15 -6.57 -23.01
C LEU A 237 16.57 -7.14 -22.83
N LEU A 238 16.83 -7.70 -21.65
CA LEU A 238 18.10 -8.36 -21.30
C LEU A 238 18.02 -9.86 -21.53
N TRP A 239 16.97 -10.49 -21.02
CA TRP A 239 16.69 -11.91 -21.18
C TRP A 239 15.19 -12.19 -21.03
N SER A 240 14.78 -13.36 -21.52
CA SER A 240 13.44 -13.91 -21.31
C SER A 240 13.53 -15.38 -20.97
N TRP A 241 12.71 -15.84 -20.04
CA TRP A 241 12.53 -17.24 -19.70
C TRP A 241 11.05 -17.61 -19.87
N ASP A 242 10.77 -18.59 -20.72
CA ASP A 242 9.42 -19.05 -20.99
C ASP A 242 9.26 -20.48 -20.44
N PRO A 243 8.26 -20.73 -19.57
CA PRO A 243 8.07 -21.99 -18.84
C PRO A 243 7.55 -23.13 -19.73
N ALA A 244 8.32 -23.47 -20.75
CA ALA A 244 8.06 -24.57 -21.66
C ALA A 244 9.35 -25.39 -21.85
N PRO A 245 9.31 -26.72 -21.67
CA PRO A 245 10.49 -27.56 -21.86
C PRO A 245 11.06 -27.46 -23.28
N THR A 246 12.38 -27.51 -23.42
CA THR A 246 13.03 -27.54 -24.74
C THR A 246 12.49 -28.67 -25.61
N SER A 247 12.29 -29.85 -25.03
CA SER A 247 11.70 -31.00 -25.73
C SER A 247 10.30 -30.73 -26.29
N TRP A 248 9.52 -29.86 -25.64
CA TRP A 248 8.20 -29.45 -26.13
C TRP A 248 8.34 -28.66 -27.43
N ARG A 249 9.27 -27.69 -27.46
CA ARG A 249 9.54 -26.85 -28.64
C ARG A 249 10.03 -27.67 -29.82
N GLU A 250 10.98 -28.58 -29.57
CA GLU A 250 11.57 -29.45 -30.59
C GLU A 250 10.51 -30.32 -31.30
N ARG A 251 9.48 -30.79 -30.57
CA ARG A 251 8.40 -31.61 -31.14
C ARG A 251 7.47 -30.82 -32.06
N ARG A 252 7.26 -29.52 -31.80
CA ARG A 252 6.27 -28.71 -32.52
C ARG A 252 6.86 -27.81 -33.61
N GLY A 253 8.19 -27.70 -33.65
CA GLY A 253 8.91 -26.89 -34.64
C GLY A 253 9.01 -25.42 -34.24
N GLU A 254 9.76 -24.65 -35.03
CA GLU A 254 9.93 -23.21 -34.83
C GLU A 254 8.73 -22.45 -35.40
N GLY A 255 8.17 -21.50 -34.63
CA GLY A 255 7.07 -20.65 -35.08
C GLY A 255 6.96 -19.36 -34.29
N GLU A 256 6.62 -19.45 -33.01
CA GLU A 256 6.44 -18.31 -32.11
C GLU A 256 7.64 -18.11 -31.19
N ALA A 257 7.90 -16.86 -30.78
CA ALA A 257 9.00 -16.54 -29.86
C ALA A 257 8.83 -17.21 -28.49
N TRP A 258 7.59 -17.24 -28.00
CA TRP A 258 7.22 -17.87 -26.73
C TRP A 258 5.97 -18.73 -26.90
N VAL A 259 5.90 -19.81 -26.11
CA VAL A 259 4.93 -20.89 -26.21
C VAL A 259 3.59 -20.46 -25.62
N ARG A 260 2.55 -20.47 -26.45
CA ARG A 260 1.17 -20.24 -26.02
C ARG A 260 0.71 -21.31 -25.03
N GLY A 261 -0.05 -20.87 -24.03
CA GLY A 261 -0.55 -21.73 -22.95
C GLY A 261 0.49 -22.16 -21.92
N SER A 262 1.72 -21.65 -21.97
CA SER A 262 2.72 -21.91 -20.93
C SER A 262 2.30 -21.30 -19.58
N PRO A 263 2.68 -21.92 -18.44
CA PRO A 263 2.40 -21.41 -17.09
C PRO A 263 2.73 -19.94 -16.92
N ASN A 264 1.88 -19.19 -16.22
CA ASN A 264 2.11 -17.76 -16.00
C ASN A 264 2.75 -17.47 -14.63
N VAL A 265 3.30 -16.27 -14.46
CA VAL A 265 3.95 -15.82 -13.20
C VAL A 265 3.28 -14.52 -12.79
N TRP A 266 2.08 -14.65 -12.21
CA TRP A 266 1.24 -13.51 -11.84
C TRP A 266 1.53 -12.97 -10.44
N SER A 267 2.17 -13.76 -9.58
CA SER A 267 2.53 -13.37 -8.21
C SER A 267 3.86 -12.62 -8.13
N SER A 268 4.22 -12.16 -6.94
CA SER A 268 5.46 -11.43 -6.68
C SER A 268 6.67 -12.36 -6.70
N LEU A 269 7.81 -11.87 -7.19
CA LEU A 269 9.09 -12.58 -7.24
C LEU A 269 9.93 -12.23 -6.00
N SER A 270 10.97 -13.03 -5.72
CA SER A 270 12.03 -12.70 -4.75
C SER A 270 13.41 -12.90 -5.36
N ALA A 271 14.44 -12.35 -4.73
CA ALA A 271 15.81 -12.44 -5.22
C ALA A 271 16.85 -12.58 -4.10
N ASP A 272 17.89 -13.36 -4.39
CA ASP A 272 19.13 -13.43 -3.62
C ASP A 272 20.27 -12.88 -4.50
N PRO A 273 20.59 -11.57 -4.40
CA PRO A 273 21.63 -10.96 -5.23
C PRO A 273 23.02 -11.51 -4.95
N GLU A 274 23.28 -12.01 -3.74
CA GLU A 274 24.59 -12.58 -3.37
C GLU A 274 24.86 -13.88 -4.12
N ARG A 275 23.79 -14.67 -4.36
CA ARG A 275 23.85 -15.91 -5.15
C ARG A 275 23.53 -15.72 -6.63
N GLY A 276 23.10 -14.52 -7.03
CA GLY A 276 22.66 -14.24 -8.39
C GLY A 276 21.41 -15.03 -8.78
N LEU A 277 20.47 -15.23 -7.85
CA LEU A 277 19.26 -16.02 -8.08
C LEU A 277 17.99 -15.19 -7.98
N VAL A 278 17.02 -15.51 -8.84
CA VAL A 278 15.65 -14.98 -8.84
C VAL A 278 14.69 -16.14 -8.68
N PHE A 279 13.70 -16.01 -7.80
CA PHE A 279 12.71 -17.05 -7.52
C PHE A 279 11.35 -16.64 -8.07
N ALA A 280 10.79 -17.49 -8.92
CA ALA A 280 9.53 -17.28 -9.61
C ALA A 280 8.52 -18.38 -9.26
N PRO A 281 7.38 -18.02 -8.65
CA PRO A 281 6.27 -18.95 -8.46
C PRO A 281 5.41 -19.01 -9.73
N THR A 282 5.14 -20.20 -10.25
CA THR A 282 4.36 -20.39 -11.48
C THR A 282 2.92 -20.82 -11.21
N GLY A 283 2.03 -20.40 -12.09
CA GLY A 283 0.67 -20.90 -12.21
C GLY A 283 0.59 -22.19 -13.01
N ASN A 284 -0.59 -22.52 -13.52
CA ASN A 284 -0.84 -23.70 -14.33
C ASN A 284 -0.70 -23.42 -15.84
N PRO A 285 -0.39 -24.44 -16.65
CA PRO A 285 -0.55 -24.35 -18.09
C PRO A 285 -2.04 -24.34 -18.48
N SER A 286 -2.33 -23.75 -19.63
CA SER A 286 -3.71 -23.57 -20.07
C SER A 286 -4.26 -24.80 -20.83
N PRO A 287 -5.56 -25.15 -20.68
CA PRO A 287 -6.50 -24.63 -19.68
C PRO A 287 -6.47 -25.43 -18.38
N ASP A 288 -6.75 -24.80 -17.25
CA ASP A 288 -6.40 -25.27 -15.91
C ASP A 288 -7.06 -26.59 -15.51
N TYR A 289 -8.27 -26.88 -16.01
CA TYR A 289 -9.08 -28.02 -15.56
C TYR A 289 -9.16 -29.17 -16.58
N TYR A 290 -8.35 -29.12 -17.65
CA TYR A 290 -8.23 -30.20 -18.63
C TYR A 290 -6.86 -30.17 -19.32
N GLY A 291 -5.98 -31.11 -18.96
CA GLY A 291 -4.57 -31.17 -19.32
C GLY A 291 -4.24 -32.04 -20.53
N ALA A 292 -5.18 -32.81 -21.08
CA ALA A 292 -4.94 -33.73 -22.20
C ALA A 292 -4.25 -33.13 -23.44
N LEU A 293 -4.38 -31.82 -23.66
CA LEU A 293 -3.83 -31.11 -24.82
C LEU A 293 -2.52 -30.35 -24.52
N ARG A 294 -2.06 -30.36 -23.27
CA ARG A 294 -0.86 -29.63 -22.82
C ARG A 294 0.44 -30.25 -23.32
N ASP A 295 0.45 -31.54 -23.65
CA ASP A 295 1.59 -32.23 -24.30
C ASP A 295 2.93 -32.05 -23.54
N GLY A 296 2.87 -32.03 -22.20
CA GLY A 296 4.04 -31.89 -21.33
C GLY A 296 4.39 -30.45 -20.91
N LEU A 297 3.56 -29.44 -21.21
CA LEU A 297 3.72 -28.10 -20.64
C LEU A 297 3.60 -28.06 -19.11
N ASP A 298 2.99 -29.10 -18.52
CA ASP A 298 2.89 -29.26 -17.06
C ASP A 298 4.23 -29.28 -16.34
N ALA A 299 5.35 -29.50 -17.03
CA ALA A 299 6.67 -29.61 -16.39
C ALA A 299 7.05 -28.40 -15.50
N PHE A 300 6.59 -27.20 -15.85
CA PHE A 300 6.80 -25.96 -15.08
C PHE A 300 5.52 -25.46 -14.40
N GLY A 301 4.41 -26.20 -14.49
CA GLY A 301 3.13 -25.83 -13.88
C GLY A 301 3.18 -25.97 -12.36
N SER A 302 2.53 -25.06 -11.65
CA SER A 302 2.36 -25.07 -10.19
C SER A 302 3.68 -25.40 -9.48
N SER A 303 4.70 -24.57 -9.74
CA SER A 303 6.09 -24.82 -9.36
C SER A 303 6.76 -23.59 -8.74
N THR A 304 7.77 -23.83 -7.91
CA THR A 304 8.79 -22.82 -7.56
C THR A 304 9.98 -23.00 -8.49
N VAL A 305 10.40 -21.92 -9.13
CA VAL A 305 11.50 -21.92 -10.09
C VAL A 305 12.59 -20.97 -9.63
N ALA A 306 13.86 -21.38 -9.74
CA ALA A 306 14.99 -20.48 -9.61
C ALA A 306 15.64 -20.24 -10.97
N LEU A 307 15.86 -18.96 -11.28
CA LEU A 307 16.51 -18.48 -12.49
C LEU A 307 17.81 -17.78 -12.13
N ASP A 308 18.80 -17.92 -12.99
CA ASP A 308 20.01 -17.10 -12.95
C ASP A 308 19.62 -15.64 -13.22
N MET A 309 19.99 -14.75 -12.31
CA MET A 309 19.59 -13.34 -12.32
C MET A 309 20.12 -12.58 -13.55
N GLU A 310 21.30 -12.96 -14.04
CA GLU A 310 21.99 -12.26 -15.12
C GLU A 310 21.50 -12.69 -16.51
N THR A 311 21.19 -13.97 -16.67
CA THR A 311 20.92 -14.62 -17.96
C THR A 311 19.49 -15.13 -18.12
N GLY A 312 18.74 -15.27 -17.03
CA GLY A 312 17.42 -15.89 -17.03
C GLY A 312 17.44 -17.41 -17.23
N ALA A 313 18.62 -18.05 -17.19
CA ALA A 313 18.74 -19.48 -17.35
C ALA A 313 18.09 -20.21 -16.17
N LEU A 314 17.38 -21.31 -16.46
CA LEU A 314 16.84 -22.18 -15.42
C LEU A 314 17.97 -22.79 -14.59
N VAL A 315 17.95 -22.58 -13.27
CA VAL A 315 18.88 -23.20 -12.33
C VAL A 315 18.26 -24.48 -11.77
N TRP A 316 17.05 -24.36 -11.22
CA TRP A 316 16.28 -25.50 -10.72
C TRP A 316 14.78 -25.20 -10.72
N GLN A 317 13.99 -26.25 -10.61
CA GLN A 317 12.55 -26.16 -10.36
C GLN A 317 12.11 -27.19 -9.33
N PHE A 318 11.02 -26.90 -8.62
CA PHE A 318 10.33 -27.83 -7.75
C PHE A 318 8.82 -27.71 -8.00
N GLN A 319 8.19 -28.81 -8.45
CA GLN A 319 6.77 -28.85 -8.74
C GLN A 319 5.97 -29.22 -7.50
N THR A 320 4.99 -28.40 -7.13
CA THR A 320 4.15 -28.60 -5.94
C THR A 320 2.87 -29.39 -6.24
N VAL A 321 2.47 -29.46 -7.51
CA VAL A 321 1.33 -30.27 -7.98
C VAL A 321 1.68 -30.90 -9.32
N HIS A 322 1.66 -32.24 -9.40
CA HIS A 322 1.83 -32.96 -10.64
C HIS A 322 0.55 -32.90 -11.48
N HIS A 323 0.68 -32.46 -12.73
CA HIS A 323 -0.41 -32.38 -13.70
C HIS A 323 -1.68 -31.73 -13.09
N ASP A 324 -1.55 -30.44 -12.78
CA ASP A 324 -2.59 -29.68 -12.06
C ASP A 324 -3.87 -29.56 -12.88
N LEU A 325 -4.99 -30.03 -12.33
CA LEU A 325 -6.34 -29.96 -12.91
C LEU A 325 -7.31 -29.13 -12.05
N TRP A 326 -6.78 -28.29 -11.16
CA TRP A 326 -7.52 -27.67 -10.06
C TRP A 326 -7.25 -26.17 -9.89
N ASP A 327 -6.42 -25.53 -10.71
CA ASP A 327 -6.06 -24.11 -10.52
C ASP A 327 -5.39 -23.94 -9.13
N TYR A 328 -4.44 -24.84 -8.83
CA TYR A 328 -3.59 -24.81 -7.63
C TYR A 328 -2.21 -24.21 -7.94
N ASP A 329 -2.19 -23.03 -8.56
CA ASP A 329 -0.99 -22.19 -8.71
C ASP A 329 -0.19 -22.11 -7.42
N VAL A 330 1.10 -21.81 -7.59
CA VAL A 330 1.92 -21.27 -6.51
C VAL A 330 1.64 -19.76 -6.45
N PRO A 331 0.87 -19.26 -5.46
CA PRO A 331 0.22 -17.95 -5.59
C PRO A 331 0.98 -16.83 -4.89
N ALA A 332 2.07 -17.13 -4.18
CA ALA A 332 2.72 -16.25 -3.23
C ALA A 332 4.21 -16.04 -3.53
N GLN A 333 4.73 -14.89 -3.10
CA GLN A 333 6.15 -14.59 -3.11
C GLN A 333 6.95 -15.69 -2.38
N PRO A 334 7.98 -16.30 -3.01
CA PRO A 334 8.86 -17.24 -2.34
C PRO A 334 9.68 -16.50 -1.26
N GLU A 335 9.74 -17.04 -0.05
CA GLU A 335 10.38 -16.38 1.10
C GLU A 335 11.78 -16.92 1.36
N LEU A 336 12.77 -16.02 1.40
CA LEU A 336 14.18 -16.39 1.50
C LEU A 336 14.65 -16.32 2.95
N LEU A 337 14.81 -17.47 3.59
CA LEU A 337 15.21 -17.56 5.00
C LEU A 337 16.52 -18.30 5.21
N GLU A 338 17.29 -17.88 6.20
CA GLU A 338 18.50 -18.56 6.68
C GLU A 338 18.50 -18.50 8.21
N ILE A 339 17.86 -19.50 8.83
CA ILE A 339 17.53 -19.49 10.26
C ILE A 339 18.28 -20.64 10.96
N PRO A 340 19.07 -20.37 12.01
CA PRO A 340 19.72 -21.44 12.78
C PRO A 340 18.71 -22.49 13.27
N GLY A 341 19.01 -23.75 13.02
CA GLY A 341 18.16 -24.89 13.37
C GLY A 341 17.08 -25.26 12.35
N VAL A 342 16.80 -24.42 11.35
CA VAL A 342 15.91 -24.76 10.22
C VAL A 342 16.75 -25.34 9.09
N GLY A 343 16.46 -26.55 8.61
CA GLY A 343 17.24 -27.16 7.53
C GLY A 343 18.76 -27.23 7.79
N ALA A 344 19.15 -27.43 9.06
CA ALA A 344 20.54 -27.35 9.54
C ALA A 344 21.23 -25.99 9.35
N GLY A 345 20.45 -24.90 9.28
CA GLY A 345 20.95 -23.53 9.07
C GLY A 345 21.29 -23.21 7.61
N ARG A 346 20.87 -24.06 6.65
CA ARG A 346 21.11 -23.82 5.23
C ARG A 346 20.22 -22.67 4.71
N PRO A 347 20.70 -21.89 3.73
CA PRO A 347 19.87 -20.96 2.99
C PRO A 347 18.69 -21.70 2.34
N ALA A 348 17.49 -21.24 2.61
CA ALA A 348 16.27 -21.88 2.19
C ALA A 348 15.32 -20.92 1.45
N VAL A 349 14.40 -21.54 0.72
CA VAL A 349 13.19 -20.92 0.16
C VAL A 349 12.00 -21.60 0.83
N LEU A 350 11.15 -20.83 1.50
CA LEU A 350 9.84 -21.27 1.98
C LEU A 350 8.80 -20.89 0.93
N GLN A 351 8.10 -21.88 0.38
CA GLN A 351 7.04 -21.66 -0.62
C GLN A 351 5.65 -21.97 -0.03
N PRO A 352 4.81 -20.95 0.13
CA PRO A 352 3.37 -21.09 0.35
C PRO A 352 2.63 -21.49 -0.93
N THR A 353 1.61 -22.35 -0.79
CA THR A 353 0.82 -22.90 -1.91
C THR A 353 -0.70 -22.82 -1.67
N LYS A 354 -1.49 -22.85 -2.74
CA LYS A 354 -2.97 -22.92 -2.65
C LYS A 354 -3.46 -24.17 -1.90
N LEU A 355 -2.66 -25.24 -1.80
CA LEU A 355 -3.00 -26.45 -1.04
C LEU A 355 -2.98 -26.25 0.48
N GLY A 356 -2.47 -25.13 0.98
CA GLY A 356 -2.17 -24.97 2.41
C GLY A 356 -0.88 -25.69 2.82
N PHE A 357 -0.03 -26.08 1.86
CA PHE A 357 1.28 -26.67 2.12
C PHE A 357 2.36 -25.60 2.10
N LEU A 358 3.37 -25.80 2.96
CA LEU A 358 4.60 -25.02 3.02
C LEU A 358 5.76 -25.93 2.64
N PHE A 359 6.40 -25.66 1.50
CA PHE A 359 7.58 -26.40 1.06
C PHE A 359 8.85 -25.66 1.45
N LEU A 360 9.76 -26.35 2.12
CA LEU A 360 11.06 -25.80 2.52
C LEU A 360 12.15 -26.40 1.63
N LEU A 361 12.66 -25.60 0.71
CA LEU A 361 13.59 -25.99 -0.35
C LEU A 361 14.96 -25.36 -0.10
N ASP A 362 16.02 -26.08 -0.46
CA ASP A 362 17.36 -25.51 -0.49
C ASP A 362 17.45 -24.43 -1.56
N ARG A 363 17.99 -23.27 -1.20
CA ARG A 363 17.97 -22.08 -2.06
C ARG A 363 18.77 -22.24 -3.35
N GLU A 364 19.83 -23.03 -3.34
CA GLU A 364 20.75 -23.19 -4.47
C GLU A 364 20.37 -24.38 -5.37
N THR A 365 19.71 -25.40 -4.82
CA THR A 365 19.47 -26.66 -5.53
C THR A 365 18.00 -27.01 -5.73
N GLY A 366 17.06 -26.34 -5.04
CA GLY A 366 15.63 -26.64 -5.08
C GLY A 366 15.25 -27.97 -4.42
N ARG A 367 16.23 -28.70 -3.86
CA ARG A 367 15.97 -29.96 -3.17
C ARG A 367 15.29 -29.68 -1.83
N PRO A 368 14.26 -30.45 -1.44
CA PRO A 368 13.66 -30.31 -0.12
C PRO A 368 14.70 -30.43 1.00
N LEU A 369 14.69 -29.51 1.96
CA LEU A 369 15.54 -29.56 3.15
C LEU A 369 15.07 -30.61 4.16
N HIS A 370 13.80 -30.98 4.06
CA HIS A 370 13.18 -32.09 4.78
C HIS A 370 12.44 -32.98 3.78
N PRO A 371 12.18 -34.27 4.10
CA PRO A 371 11.55 -35.17 3.14
C PRO A 371 10.22 -34.65 2.60
N VAL A 372 10.03 -34.81 1.30
CA VAL A 372 8.74 -34.68 0.61
C VAL A 372 8.38 -36.08 0.11
N GLU A 373 7.20 -36.56 0.49
CA GLU A 373 6.70 -37.88 0.12
C GLU A 373 5.79 -37.80 -1.10
N GLU A 374 6.01 -38.67 -2.07
CA GLU A 374 5.04 -38.95 -3.12
C GLU A 374 3.91 -39.80 -2.55
N ARG A 375 2.73 -39.20 -2.34
CA ARG A 375 1.55 -39.90 -1.82
C ARG A 375 0.57 -40.24 -2.93
N PRO A 376 -0.11 -41.40 -2.87
CA PRO A 376 -1.13 -41.76 -3.85
C PRO A 376 -2.22 -40.70 -3.98
N ALA A 377 -2.60 -40.39 -5.22
CA ALA A 377 -3.72 -39.51 -5.54
C ALA A 377 -4.82 -40.29 -6.30
N PRO A 378 -6.08 -39.80 -6.33
CA PRO A 378 -7.15 -40.45 -7.07
C PRO A 378 -6.83 -40.56 -8.57
N THR A 379 -6.79 -41.79 -9.10
CA THR A 379 -6.55 -42.07 -10.53
C THR A 379 -7.79 -42.51 -11.30
N GLU A 380 -8.94 -42.63 -10.62
CA GLU A 380 -10.20 -43.03 -11.23
C GLU A 380 -11.06 -41.81 -11.60
N GLY A 381 -11.88 -41.95 -12.65
CA GLY A 381 -12.87 -40.94 -13.05
C GLY A 381 -12.34 -39.78 -13.88
N ALA A 382 -11.18 -39.96 -14.53
CA ALA A 382 -10.72 -39.08 -15.60
C ALA A 382 -11.77 -39.01 -16.73
N VAL A 383 -12.00 -37.82 -17.27
CA VAL A 383 -12.80 -37.66 -18.50
C VAL A 383 -12.03 -38.16 -19.72
N ALA A 384 -12.74 -38.37 -20.84
CA ALA A 384 -12.11 -38.87 -22.06
C ALA A 384 -10.94 -37.98 -22.51
N GLY A 385 -9.80 -38.61 -22.79
CA GLY A 385 -8.56 -37.95 -23.20
C GLY A 385 -7.65 -37.53 -22.04
N GLU A 386 -8.18 -37.43 -20.82
CA GLU A 386 -7.40 -36.95 -19.67
C GLU A 386 -6.55 -38.05 -19.02
N VAL A 387 -5.39 -37.66 -18.48
CA VAL A 387 -4.50 -38.51 -17.70
C VAL A 387 -4.34 -37.92 -16.30
N LEU A 388 -4.45 -38.75 -15.26
CA LEU A 388 -4.29 -38.31 -13.87
C LEU A 388 -2.92 -38.72 -13.34
N SER A 389 -2.31 -37.84 -12.54
CA SER A 389 -1.07 -38.19 -11.84
C SER A 389 -1.33 -39.25 -10.77
N PRO A 390 -0.54 -40.34 -10.69
CA PRO A 390 -0.73 -41.39 -9.69
C PRO A 390 -0.32 -40.96 -8.27
N THR A 391 0.58 -39.97 -8.16
CA THR A 391 1.06 -39.43 -6.89
C THR A 391 1.10 -37.92 -6.90
N GLN A 392 1.18 -37.34 -5.71
CA GLN A 392 1.38 -35.91 -5.46
C GLN A 392 2.43 -35.72 -4.36
N PRO A 393 3.18 -34.61 -4.37
CA PRO A 393 4.20 -34.32 -3.37
C PRO A 393 3.58 -33.78 -2.07
N TRP A 394 3.97 -34.33 -0.92
CA TRP A 394 3.53 -33.89 0.41
C TRP A 394 4.73 -33.56 1.31
N PRO A 395 4.84 -32.33 1.84
CA PRO A 395 5.88 -32.03 2.83
C PRO A 395 5.60 -32.81 4.12
N THR A 396 6.67 -33.37 4.71
CA THR A 396 6.56 -34.16 5.95
C THR A 396 6.93 -33.38 7.20
N HIS A 397 7.71 -32.29 7.06
CA HIS A 397 8.18 -31.49 8.19
C HIS A 397 7.09 -30.57 8.74
N LEU A 398 6.49 -29.76 7.88
CA LEU A 398 5.33 -28.93 8.22
C LEU A 398 4.06 -29.69 7.80
N PRO A 399 3.06 -29.84 8.69
CA PRO A 399 1.81 -30.47 8.32
C PRO A 399 1.03 -29.60 7.32
N PRO A 400 0.11 -30.20 6.54
CA PRO A 400 -0.94 -29.46 5.85
C PRO A 400 -1.63 -28.47 6.80
N LEU A 401 -1.62 -27.19 6.43
CA LEU A 401 -2.29 -26.17 7.22
C LEU A 401 -3.78 -26.07 6.86
N HIS A 402 -4.16 -26.48 5.64
CA HIS A 402 -5.55 -26.55 5.21
C HIS A 402 -6.19 -27.89 5.64
N PRO A 403 -7.45 -27.90 6.14
CA PRO A 403 -8.15 -29.10 6.52
C PRO A 403 -8.32 -30.07 5.35
N THR A 404 -8.11 -31.36 5.61
CA THR A 404 -8.36 -32.44 4.63
C THR A 404 -9.76 -33.05 4.75
N ALA A 405 -10.38 -32.91 5.93
CA ALA A 405 -11.72 -33.40 6.20
C ALA A 405 -12.79 -32.39 5.78
N LEU A 406 -13.89 -32.89 5.23
CA LEU A 406 -15.02 -32.09 4.77
C LEU A 406 -16.30 -32.53 5.51
N GLU A 407 -16.85 -31.64 6.32
CA GLU A 407 -18.10 -31.88 7.06
C GLU A 407 -19.17 -30.86 6.69
N PRO A 408 -20.42 -31.29 6.42
CA PRO A 408 -21.50 -30.38 6.08
C PRO A 408 -21.92 -29.56 7.30
N TRP A 409 -22.05 -28.25 7.09
CA TRP A 409 -22.38 -27.24 8.09
C TRP A 409 -23.49 -26.32 7.60
N GLY A 410 -24.18 -25.66 8.54
CA GLY A 410 -25.18 -24.64 8.28
C GLY A 410 -25.68 -24.04 9.61
N PHE A 411 -26.26 -22.83 9.56
CA PHE A 411 -26.74 -22.14 10.77
C PHE A 411 -27.92 -22.86 11.46
N THR A 412 -28.66 -23.69 10.71
CA THR A 412 -29.80 -24.46 11.22
C THR A 412 -29.73 -25.93 10.77
N PRO A 413 -30.51 -26.85 11.38
CA PRO A 413 -30.58 -28.23 10.90
C PRO A 413 -31.05 -28.38 9.44
N PHE A 414 -31.94 -27.49 8.97
CA PHE A 414 -32.37 -27.46 7.57
C PHE A 414 -31.24 -27.02 6.65
N ASP A 415 -30.53 -25.97 7.04
CA ASP A 415 -29.39 -25.39 6.32
C ASP A 415 -28.26 -26.42 6.17
N ARG A 416 -27.89 -27.07 7.27
CA ARG A 416 -26.92 -28.18 7.30
C ARG A 416 -27.36 -29.35 6.42
N ARG A 417 -28.65 -29.71 6.41
CA ARG A 417 -29.18 -30.77 5.55
C ARG A 417 -29.11 -30.40 4.07
N ALA A 418 -29.33 -29.13 3.72
CA ALA A 418 -29.17 -28.65 2.36
C ALA A 418 -27.71 -28.78 1.89
N CYS A 419 -26.74 -28.40 2.73
CA CYS A 419 -25.32 -28.59 2.45
C CYS A 419 -24.92 -30.07 2.37
N ALA A 420 -25.41 -30.93 3.27
CA ALA A 420 -25.18 -32.37 3.18
C ALA A 420 -25.69 -32.95 1.86
N LYS A 421 -26.85 -32.48 1.36
CA LYS A 421 -27.38 -32.86 0.06
C LYS A 421 -26.53 -32.31 -1.09
N ALA A 422 -25.99 -31.10 -0.96
CA ALA A 422 -25.07 -30.54 -1.95
C ALA A 422 -23.78 -31.36 -2.03
N PHE A 423 -23.20 -31.74 -0.89
CA PHE A 423 -22.01 -32.60 -0.84
C PHE A 423 -22.29 -33.98 -1.44
N ALA A 424 -23.40 -34.63 -1.07
CA ALA A 424 -23.75 -35.96 -1.57
C ALA A 424 -24.01 -36.03 -3.10
N ARG A 425 -24.13 -34.89 -3.79
CA ARG A 425 -24.27 -34.81 -5.25
C ARG A 425 -22.95 -34.83 -5.99
N HIS A 426 -21.85 -34.53 -5.31
CA HIS A 426 -20.55 -34.36 -5.91
C HIS A 426 -19.58 -35.39 -5.34
N ARG A 427 -18.61 -35.82 -6.13
CA ARG A 427 -17.53 -36.70 -5.68
C ARG A 427 -16.54 -35.93 -4.83
N PHE A 428 -16.00 -36.53 -3.77
CA PHE A 428 -14.90 -35.99 -2.98
C PHE A 428 -14.02 -37.10 -2.43
N ASP A 429 -12.80 -37.19 -2.97
CA ASP A 429 -11.76 -38.14 -2.61
C ASP A 429 -10.52 -37.43 -2.03
N GLY A 430 -10.69 -36.18 -1.56
CA GLY A 430 -9.62 -35.32 -1.04
C GLY A 430 -9.20 -34.21 -2.00
N PHE A 431 -8.03 -33.60 -1.72
CA PHE A 431 -7.52 -32.39 -2.41
C PHE A 431 -7.44 -32.52 -3.93
N PHE A 432 -7.14 -33.73 -4.40
CA PHE A 432 -6.89 -34.05 -5.81
C PHE A 432 -8.05 -34.84 -6.42
N THR A 433 -9.29 -34.55 -6.01
CA THR A 433 -10.47 -35.14 -6.65
C THR A 433 -10.60 -34.59 -8.07
N PRO A 434 -10.47 -35.40 -9.14
CA PRO A 434 -10.41 -34.86 -10.50
C PRO A 434 -11.73 -34.19 -10.91
N PRO A 435 -11.70 -33.17 -11.78
CA PRO A 435 -12.91 -32.62 -12.39
C PRO A 435 -13.72 -33.71 -13.13
N SER A 436 -15.04 -33.67 -13.02
CA SER A 436 -15.93 -34.69 -13.60
C SER A 436 -17.19 -34.07 -14.21
N ARG A 437 -17.94 -34.87 -14.98
CA ARG A 437 -19.21 -34.43 -15.60
C ARG A 437 -20.34 -34.33 -14.59
N GLU A 438 -20.34 -35.22 -13.60
CA GLU A 438 -21.30 -35.26 -12.50
C GLU A 438 -21.01 -34.16 -11.47
N GLY A 439 -19.75 -33.69 -11.42
CA GLY A 439 -19.26 -32.65 -10.54
C GLY A 439 -18.46 -33.21 -9.36
N SER A 440 -17.40 -32.49 -9.01
CA SER A 440 -16.46 -32.85 -7.95
C SER A 440 -16.35 -31.71 -6.94
N ILE A 441 -16.19 -32.05 -5.67
CA ILE A 441 -15.86 -31.06 -4.65
C ILE A 441 -14.36 -30.80 -4.71
N GLN A 442 -14.01 -29.52 -4.76
CA GLN A 442 -12.67 -29.01 -4.67
C GLN A 442 -12.53 -28.27 -3.31
N PHE A 443 -11.62 -28.78 -2.47
CA PHE A 443 -11.35 -28.28 -1.12
C PHE A 443 -9.88 -28.59 -0.78
N PRO A 444 -8.96 -27.60 -0.75
CA PRO A 444 -9.19 -26.15 -0.86
C PRO A 444 -9.82 -25.75 -2.19
N HIS A 445 -10.61 -24.68 -2.22
CA HIS A 445 -11.13 -24.14 -3.48
C HIS A 445 -10.02 -23.49 -4.32
N SER A 446 -10.34 -23.03 -5.53
CA SER A 446 -9.34 -22.51 -6.48
C SER A 446 -8.68 -21.19 -6.09
N ALA A 447 -9.24 -20.42 -5.14
CA ALA A 447 -8.47 -19.31 -4.55
C ALA A 447 -7.51 -19.79 -3.45
N GLY A 448 -7.50 -21.09 -3.14
CA GLY A 448 -6.56 -21.76 -2.24
C GLY A 448 -6.80 -21.53 -0.76
N GLY A 449 -6.04 -22.27 0.04
CA GLY A 449 -5.77 -21.96 1.45
C GLY A 449 -5.00 -20.64 1.55
N MET A 450 -3.73 -20.66 1.12
CA MET A 450 -2.90 -19.45 1.01
C MET A 450 -2.98 -18.89 -0.42
N ASN A 451 -3.01 -17.58 -0.58
CA ASN A 451 -3.05 -16.89 -1.88
C ASN A 451 -1.95 -15.80 -1.96
N TRP A 452 -2.14 -14.69 -2.69
CA TRP A 452 -1.12 -13.66 -2.91
C TRP A 452 -0.59 -13.00 -1.64
N GLY A 453 -1.33 -13.06 -0.53
CA GLY A 453 -0.90 -12.60 0.78
C GLY A 453 0.36 -13.31 1.32
N GLY A 454 0.61 -14.55 0.90
CA GLY A 454 1.76 -15.35 1.36
C GLY A 454 1.75 -15.60 2.87
N VAL A 455 2.93 -15.76 3.47
CA VAL A 455 3.09 -15.87 4.93
C VAL A 455 4.05 -14.80 5.45
N ALA A 456 3.97 -14.48 6.73
CA ALA A 456 4.95 -13.60 7.38
C ALA A 456 5.90 -14.43 8.21
N VAL A 457 7.21 -14.22 8.07
CA VAL A 457 8.23 -15.00 8.75
C VAL A 457 8.96 -14.11 9.74
N ASP A 458 9.00 -14.52 11.00
CA ASP A 458 9.91 -13.98 12.00
C ASP A 458 11.22 -14.80 11.97
N PRO A 459 12.30 -14.28 11.36
CA PRO A 459 13.54 -15.02 11.20
C PRO A 459 14.29 -15.20 12.53
N VAL A 460 14.02 -14.35 13.53
CA VAL A 460 14.65 -14.43 14.86
C VAL A 460 14.02 -15.55 15.66
N ARG A 461 12.68 -15.55 15.74
CA ARG A 461 11.92 -16.56 16.47
C ARG A 461 11.76 -17.86 15.69
N GLY A 462 12.00 -17.88 14.38
CA GLY A 462 11.83 -19.05 13.53
C GLY A 462 10.37 -19.45 13.34
N VAL A 463 9.47 -18.46 13.28
CA VAL A 463 8.02 -18.67 13.20
C VAL A 463 7.51 -18.16 11.87
N ALA A 464 6.65 -18.92 11.20
CA ALA A 464 5.88 -18.46 10.05
C ALA A 464 4.39 -18.39 10.41
N ILE A 465 3.73 -17.28 10.05
CA ILE A 465 2.30 -17.05 10.29
C ILE A 465 1.59 -17.01 8.94
N ALA A 466 0.71 -17.98 8.70
CA ALA A 466 -0.02 -18.16 7.46
C ALA A 466 -1.48 -17.70 7.58
N ASN A 467 -1.92 -16.89 6.62
CA ASN A 467 -3.34 -16.61 6.41
C ASN A 467 -3.95 -17.68 5.51
N GLN A 468 -5.10 -18.24 5.91
CA GLN A 468 -5.76 -19.33 5.20
C GLN A 468 -7.25 -19.08 4.97
N THR A 469 -7.74 -19.52 3.81
CA THR A 469 -9.16 -19.64 3.48
C THR A 469 -9.58 -21.11 3.40
N HIS A 470 -10.71 -21.45 4.02
CA HIS A 470 -11.26 -22.80 4.08
C HIS A 470 -12.70 -22.79 3.53
N VAL A 471 -12.83 -22.75 2.21
CA VAL A 471 -14.13 -22.80 1.53
C VAL A 471 -14.13 -23.92 0.51
N ALA A 472 -15.22 -24.69 0.47
CA ALA A 472 -15.44 -25.72 -0.53
C ALA A 472 -16.18 -25.16 -1.76
N GLN A 473 -15.77 -25.61 -2.94
CA GLN A 473 -16.47 -25.35 -4.19
C GLN A 473 -16.77 -26.64 -4.95
N ALA A 474 -17.75 -26.61 -5.84
CA ALA A 474 -17.97 -27.66 -6.82
C ALA A 474 -17.40 -27.23 -8.18
N ILE A 475 -16.72 -28.15 -8.85
CA ILE A 475 -16.24 -28.01 -10.22
C ILE A 475 -16.89 -29.08 -11.09
N GLN A 476 -17.39 -28.68 -12.25
CA GLN A 476 -18.11 -29.56 -13.17
C GLN A 476 -17.67 -29.30 -14.62
N LEU A 477 -17.30 -30.37 -15.32
CA LEU A 477 -17.03 -30.34 -16.74
C LEU A 477 -18.34 -30.50 -17.53
N LEU A 478 -18.62 -29.51 -18.38
CA LEU A 478 -19.78 -29.47 -19.26
C LEU A 478 -19.36 -29.85 -20.68
N SER A 479 -20.20 -30.62 -21.38
CA SER A 479 -20.04 -30.75 -22.83
C SER A 479 -20.27 -29.40 -23.52
N ARG A 480 -19.79 -29.26 -24.76
CA ARG A 480 -20.05 -28.06 -25.58
C ARG A 480 -21.54 -27.73 -25.70
N GLU A 481 -22.37 -28.74 -25.91
CA GLU A 481 -23.83 -28.60 -25.96
C GLU A 481 -24.41 -28.12 -24.61
N ALA A 482 -24.00 -28.73 -23.50
CA ALA A 482 -24.48 -28.35 -22.18
C ALA A 482 -24.07 -26.93 -21.79
N TYR A 483 -22.86 -26.49 -22.15
CA TYR A 483 -22.40 -25.13 -21.95
C TYR A 483 -23.21 -24.12 -22.78
N ALA A 484 -23.44 -24.41 -24.06
CA ALA A 484 -24.25 -23.57 -24.94
C ALA A 484 -25.69 -23.43 -24.43
N ALA A 485 -26.28 -24.50 -23.89
CA ALA A 485 -27.61 -24.49 -23.29
C ALA A 485 -27.72 -23.60 -22.04
N LEU A 486 -26.59 -23.21 -21.42
CA LEU A 486 -26.55 -22.30 -20.28
C LEU A 486 -26.30 -20.83 -20.66
N ALA A 487 -26.19 -20.50 -21.96
CA ALA A 487 -25.87 -19.13 -22.39
C ALA A 487 -26.86 -18.09 -21.86
N ASP A 488 -28.16 -18.40 -21.90
CA ASP A 488 -29.24 -17.50 -21.44
C ASP A 488 -29.68 -17.79 -20.00
N VAL A 489 -29.06 -18.77 -19.32
CA VAL A 489 -29.41 -19.13 -17.95
C VAL A 489 -28.65 -18.23 -16.99
N PRO A 490 -29.33 -17.44 -16.13
CA PRO A 490 -28.65 -16.61 -15.14
C PRO A 490 -27.66 -17.41 -14.29
N ARG A 491 -26.52 -16.80 -13.97
CA ARG A 491 -25.54 -17.40 -13.05
C ARG A 491 -26.08 -17.34 -11.63
N GLN A 492 -25.84 -18.40 -10.85
CA GLN A 492 -26.04 -18.36 -9.40
C GLN A 492 -25.00 -17.44 -8.74
N PRO A 493 -25.24 -16.95 -7.52
CA PRO A 493 -24.22 -16.21 -6.77
C PRO A 493 -22.93 -17.02 -6.66
N LEU A 494 -21.79 -16.39 -6.96
CA LEU A 494 -20.47 -17.03 -6.97
C LEU A 494 -20.37 -18.26 -7.90
N GLU A 495 -21.16 -18.28 -8.97
CA GLU A 495 -21.01 -19.23 -10.07
C GLU A 495 -20.17 -18.60 -11.20
N GLU A 496 -19.13 -19.31 -11.60
CA GLU A 496 -18.28 -18.97 -12.73
C GLU A 496 -18.38 -20.04 -13.81
N ARG A 497 -18.29 -19.60 -15.07
CA ARG A 497 -18.38 -20.47 -16.24
C ARG A 497 -17.25 -20.10 -17.19
N PHE A 498 -16.39 -21.05 -17.52
CA PHE A 498 -15.24 -20.84 -18.38
C PHE A 498 -15.38 -21.69 -19.64
N PRO A 499 -15.20 -21.10 -20.84
CA PRO A 499 -15.42 -21.82 -22.07
C PRO A 499 -14.33 -22.88 -22.31
N MET A 500 -13.09 -22.69 -21.86
CA MET A 500 -11.95 -23.57 -22.20
C MET A 500 -11.90 -23.94 -23.70
N GLU A 501 -12.04 -22.95 -24.58
CA GLU A 501 -12.10 -23.12 -26.04
C GLU A 501 -10.94 -23.98 -26.56
N GLY A 502 -11.18 -24.81 -27.58
CA GLY A 502 -10.20 -25.78 -28.09
C GLY A 502 -10.24 -27.16 -27.41
N THR A 503 -10.88 -27.29 -26.24
CA THR A 503 -11.11 -28.60 -25.58
C THR A 503 -12.48 -29.19 -25.94
N PRO A 504 -12.80 -30.46 -25.61
CA PRO A 504 -14.17 -30.97 -25.70
C PRO A 504 -15.08 -30.50 -24.54
N TRP A 505 -14.53 -29.80 -23.55
CA TRP A 505 -15.20 -29.46 -22.30
C TRP A 505 -15.28 -27.94 -22.09
N ALA A 506 -16.19 -27.52 -21.21
CA ALA A 506 -16.20 -26.21 -20.57
C ALA A 506 -16.29 -26.42 -19.07
N LEU A 507 -15.90 -25.43 -18.27
CA LEU A 507 -15.92 -25.54 -16.82
C LEU A 507 -17.09 -24.74 -16.23
N ARG A 508 -17.75 -25.33 -15.24
CA ARG A 508 -18.62 -24.63 -14.30
C ARG A 508 -18.05 -24.77 -12.90
N ARG A 509 -17.83 -23.65 -12.22
CA ARG A 509 -17.30 -23.56 -10.86
C ARG A 509 -18.32 -22.85 -9.96
N MET A 510 -18.56 -23.40 -8.77
CA MET A 510 -19.61 -22.91 -7.88
C MET A 510 -19.15 -22.99 -6.43
N THR A 511 -19.05 -21.86 -5.73
CA THR A 511 -18.88 -21.87 -4.27
C THR A 511 -20.09 -22.56 -3.62
N LEU A 512 -19.84 -23.54 -2.74
CA LEU A 512 -20.92 -24.28 -2.10
C LEU A 512 -21.44 -23.50 -0.90
N LEU A 513 -22.53 -22.76 -1.11
CA LEU A 513 -23.23 -22.01 -0.08
C LEU A 513 -24.53 -22.72 0.35
N SER A 514 -24.83 -22.59 1.63
CA SER A 514 -26.10 -22.96 2.23
C SER A 514 -27.22 -22.01 1.79
N PRO A 515 -28.51 -22.38 1.94
CA PRO A 515 -29.64 -21.48 1.71
C PRO A 515 -29.55 -20.14 2.45
N LEU A 516 -28.87 -20.10 3.59
CA LEU A 516 -28.63 -18.88 4.38
C LEU A 516 -27.32 -18.15 4.03
N GLY A 517 -26.63 -18.56 2.96
CA GLY A 517 -25.45 -17.88 2.42
C GLY A 517 -24.13 -18.26 3.08
N ALA A 518 -24.12 -19.14 4.09
CA ALA A 518 -22.90 -19.63 4.73
C ALA A 518 -22.17 -20.66 3.85
N PRO A 519 -20.83 -20.72 3.83
CA PRO A 519 -20.11 -21.85 3.24
C PRO A 519 -20.57 -23.19 3.82
N CYS A 520 -20.72 -24.19 2.97
CA CYS A 520 -21.29 -25.48 3.34
C CYS A 520 -20.36 -26.36 4.17
N ASN A 521 -19.06 -26.07 4.23
CA ASN A 521 -18.12 -26.76 5.11
C ASN A 521 -18.09 -26.13 6.50
N ALA A 522 -17.68 -26.92 7.51
CA ALA A 522 -17.54 -26.43 8.87
C ALA A 522 -16.51 -25.29 8.99
N PRO A 523 -16.75 -24.28 9.85
CA PRO A 523 -15.80 -23.22 10.15
C PRO A 523 -14.63 -23.73 11.01
N PRO A 524 -13.49 -23.00 11.09
CA PRO A 524 -13.32 -21.64 10.58
C PRO A 524 -13.24 -21.58 9.05
N TRP A 525 -13.89 -20.61 8.41
CA TRP A 525 -13.78 -20.38 6.95
C TRP A 525 -12.58 -19.53 6.55
N GLY A 526 -11.97 -18.87 7.53
CA GLY A 526 -10.67 -18.24 7.41
C GLY A 526 -9.93 -18.34 8.73
N SER A 527 -8.61 -18.51 8.70
CA SER A 527 -7.82 -18.69 9.91
C SER A 527 -6.39 -18.17 9.77
N LEU A 528 -5.80 -17.75 10.88
CA LEU A 528 -4.36 -17.60 11.03
C LEU A 528 -3.78 -18.87 11.65
N THR A 529 -2.65 -19.34 11.14
CA THR A 529 -1.90 -20.47 11.70
C THR A 529 -0.43 -20.12 11.81
N ALA A 530 0.12 -20.19 13.02
CA ALA A 530 1.55 -20.06 13.25
C ALA A 530 2.21 -21.43 13.35
N VAL A 531 3.35 -21.57 12.69
CA VAL A 531 4.19 -22.77 12.71
C VAL A 531 5.61 -22.43 13.14
N ASP A 532 6.23 -23.33 13.90
CA ASP A 532 7.66 -23.28 14.20
C ASP A 532 8.42 -23.99 13.08
N LEU A 533 9.24 -23.23 12.36
CA LEU A 533 10.02 -23.73 11.24
C LEU A 533 11.13 -24.70 11.67
N ARG A 534 11.58 -24.64 12.93
CA ARG A 534 12.62 -25.55 13.46
C ARG A 534 12.05 -26.90 13.79
N SER A 535 10.96 -26.94 14.57
CA SER A 535 10.35 -28.20 15.00
C SER A 535 9.37 -28.79 13.98
N GLY A 536 8.83 -27.99 13.07
CA GLY A 536 7.77 -28.40 12.14
C GLY A 536 6.37 -28.41 12.77
N GLY A 537 6.23 -27.95 14.02
CA GLY A 537 4.97 -27.99 14.76
C GLY A 537 4.08 -26.76 14.53
N ILE A 538 2.76 -26.95 14.60
CA ILE A 538 1.80 -25.86 14.74
C ILE A 538 1.88 -25.31 16.16
N LEU A 539 2.12 -24.01 16.30
CA LEU A 539 2.15 -23.31 17.58
C LEU A 539 0.73 -22.93 18.01
N TRP A 540 -0.05 -22.37 17.09
CA TRP A 540 -1.45 -22.02 17.31
C TRP A 540 -2.19 -21.85 15.99
N THR A 541 -3.52 -22.03 16.05
CA THR A 541 -4.47 -21.70 14.98
C THR A 541 -5.62 -20.90 15.57
N ARG A 542 -6.08 -19.85 14.87
CA ARG A 542 -7.18 -18.97 15.29
C ARG A 542 -8.09 -18.63 14.11
N PRO A 543 -9.43 -18.59 14.28
CA PRO A 543 -10.31 -18.03 13.27
C PRO A 543 -9.91 -16.58 12.93
N LEU A 544 -10.00 -16.21 11.66
CA LEU A 544 -9.71 -14.85 11.19
C LEU A 544 -10.95 -14.26 10.52
N GLY A 545 -11.56 -13.27 11.17
CA GLY A 545 -12.77 -12.60 10.69
C GLY A 545 -14.06 -13.04 11.39
N THR A 546 -15.07 -12.20 11.28
CA THR A 546 -16.41 -12.41 11.86
C THR A 546 -17.49 -12.42 10.77
N THR A 547 -18.65 -12.99 11.08
CA THR A 547 -19.80 -12.98 10.17
C THR A 547 -20.55 -11.64 10.13
N ARG A 548 -19.93 -10.54 10.59
CA ARG A 548 -20.51 -9.20 10.52
C ARG A 548 -20.76 -8.82 9.06
N ASP A 549 -21.91 -8.22 8.78
CA ASP A 549 -22.39 -7.83 7.45
C ASP A 549 -22.63 -9.01 6.45
N LEU A 550 -22.32 -10.24 6.85
CA LEU A 550 -22.54 -11.46 6.07
C LEU A 550 -23.66 -12.34 6.63
N ALA A 551 -23.80 -12.41 7.96
CA ALA A 551 -24.82 -13.24 8.59
C ALA A 551 -26.24 -12.70 8.31
N PRO A 552 -27.23 -13.58 8.05
CA PRO A 552 -28.60 -13.17 7.78
C PRO A 552 -29.37 -12.73 9.06
N PHE A 553 -28.68 -12.55 10.19
CA PHE A 553 -29.26 -12.23 11.50
C PHE A 553 -28.34 -11.28 12.29
N PRO A 554 -28.87 -10.52 13.27
CA PRO A 554 -28.12 -9.47 13.98
C PRO A 554 -27.19 -10.00 15.08
N LEU A 555 -26.49 -11.11 14.82
CA LEU A 555 -25.46 -11.69 15.68
C LEU A 555 -24.25 -12.01 14.83
N TRP A 556 -23.06 -11.60 15.26
CA TRP A 556 -21.82 -11.83 14.54
C TRP A 556 -21.00 -12.85 15.30
N LEU A 557 -20.57 -13.89 14.60
CA LEU A 557 -19.83 -15.01 15.18
C LEU A 557 -18.40 -14.98 14.64
N GLU A 558 -17.45 -15.34 15.48
CA GLU A 558 -16.03 -15.51 15.13
C GLU A 558 -15.80 -16.86 14.44
N LEU A 559 -16.44 -17.04 13.29
CA LEU A 559 -16.34 -18.26 12.47
C LEU A 559 -15.27 -18.17 11.38
N GLY A 560 -14.51 -17.07 11.35
CA GLY A 560 -13.63 -16.74 10.25
C GLY A 560 -14.38 -16.33 8.99
N THR A 561 -13.70 -15.62 8.09
CA THR A 561 -14.21 -15.30 6.75
C THR A 561 -13.15 -15.57 5.70
N PRO A 562 -13.53 -15.88 4.45
CA PRO A 562 -12.58 -15.99 3.35
C PRO A 562 -11.70 -14.75 3.25
N SER A 563 -10.40 -14.95 3.09
CA SER A 563 -9.40 -13.87 3.11
C SER A 563 -8.19 -14.23 2.23
N PHE A 564 -7.67 -13.23 1.50
CA PHE A 564 -6.61 -13.45 0.50
C PHE A 564 -5.41 -12.53 0.64
N GLY A 565 -5.60 -11.36 1.29
CA GLY A 565 -4.51 -10.46 1.67
C GLY A 565 -3.55 -11.08 2.68
N GLY A 566 -2.43 -10.43 2.91
CA GLY A 566 -1.36 -10.89 3.81
C GLY A 566 -1.23 -10.01 5.03
N GLY A 567 -0.36 -10.43 5.95
CA GLY A 567 0.03 -9.65 7.12
C GLY A 567 1.53 -9.44 7.20
N ILE A 568 1.94 -8.65 8.19
CA ILE A 568 3.34 -8.40 8.53
C ILE A 568 3.59 -8.77 9.99
N VAL A 569 4.82 -9.17 10.30
CA VAL A 569 5.24 -9.45 11.68
C VAL A 569 6.40 -8.55 12.09
N THR A 570 6.38 -8.05 13.32
CA THR A 570 7.42 -7.16 13.87
C THR A 570 8.32 -7.88 14.88
N ALA A 571 9.53 -7.36 15.08
CA ALA A 571 10.46 -7.85 16.10
C ALA A 571 9.88 -7.82 17.52
N SER A 572 8.98 -6.87 17.81
CA SER A 572 8.26 -6.79 19.09
C SER A 572 7.25 -7.93 19.32
N GLY A 573 6.93 -8.74 18.31
CA GLY A 573 5.98 -9.84 18.42
C GLY A 573 4.55 -9.44 18.11
N VAL A 574 4.34 -8.46 17.24
CA VAL A 574 3.00 -8.06 16.75
C VAL A 574 2.84 -8.55 15.30
N TYR A 575 1.71 -9.19 15.01
CA TYR A 575 1.29 -9.54 13.65
C TYR A 575 0.09 -8.70 13.21
N LEU A 576 0.20 -7.97 12.10
CA LEU A 576 -0.82 -7.04 11.59
C LEU A 576 -1.43 -7.55 10.28
N ILE A 577 -2.77 -7.57 10.18
CA ILE A 577 -3.50 -8.02 8.97
C ILE A 577 -4.90 -7.39 8.90
N GLY A 578 -5.42 -7.14 7.68
CA GLY A 578 -6.78 -6.64 7.48
C GLY A 578 -7.60 -7.35 6.39
N ALA A 579 -7.19 -8.56 6.02
CA ALA A 579 -7.65 -9.31 4.84
C ALA A 579 -9.11 -9.82 4.86
N THR A 580 -9.90 -9.46 5.87
CA THR A 580 -11.20 -10.08 6.15
C THR A 580 -12.38 -9.29 5.64
N LEU A 581 -13.47 -10.00 5.36
CA LEU A 581 -14.73 -9.44 4.82
C LEU A 581 -15.53 -8.58 5.80
N ASP A 582 -15.14 -8.52 7.07
CA ASP A 582 -15.79 -7.67 8.09
C ASP A 582 -15.09 -6.32 8.29
N HIS A 583 -14.15 -5.99 7.40
CA HIS A 583 -13.54 -4.67 7.24
C HIS A 583 -12.77 -4.20 8.47
N PHE A 584 -11.99 -5.09 9.10
CA PHE A 584 -11.14 -4.73 10.23
C PHE A 584 -9.66 -4.87 9.89
N LEU A 585 -8.87 -3.86 10.23
CA LEU A 585 -7.44 -4.02 10.46
C LEU A 585 -7.23 -4.52 11.89
N ARG A 586 -6.36 -5.52 12.08
CA ARG A 586 -6.13 -6.20 13.36
C ARG A 586 -4.66 -6.33 13.69
N ALA A 587 -4.36 -6.38 14.98
CA ALA A 587 -3.09 -6.83 15.51
C ALA A 587 -3.30 -8.07 16.38
N PHE A 588 -2.38 -9.02 16.24
CA PHE A 588 -2.32 -10.24 17.02
C PHE A 588 -0.99 -10.33 17.76
N ASP A 589 -0.99 -10.89 18.97
CA ASP A 589 0.23 -11.34 19.62
C ASP A 589 0.79 -12.53 18.83
N ALA A 590 2.00 -12.39 18.27
CA ALA A 590 2.57 -13.39 17.37
C ALA A 590 2.87 -14.73 18.07
N ALA A 591 3.07 -14.72 19.39
CA ALA A 591 3.41 -15.92 20.15
C ALA A 591 2.16 -16.77 20.48
N THR A 592 1.00 -16.12 20.70
CA THR A 592 -0.22 -16.76 21.20
C THR A 592 -1.38 -16.77 20.21
N GLY A 593 -1.34 -15.90 19.21
CA GLY A 593 -2.44 -15.65 18.27
C GLY A 593 -3.62 -14.89 18.87
N GLU A 594 -3.48 -14.31 20.07
CA GLU A 594 -4.55 -13.49 20.66
C GLU A 594 -4.73 -12.19 19.87
N GLU A 595 -5.98 -11.85 19.52
CA GLU A 595 -6.31 -10.54 18.95
C GLU A 595 -6.17 -9.48 20.05
N ILE A 596 -5.20 -8.58 19.89
CA ILE A 596 -4.83 -7.58 20.91
C ILE A 596 -5.24 -6.15 20.52
N TRP A 597 -5.59 -5.93 19.25
CA TRP A 597 -6.16 -4.67 18.78
C TRP A 597 -6.92 -4.88 17.47
N ARG A 598 -7.94 -4.05 17.23
CA ARG A 598 -8.61 -3.94 15.93
C ARG A 598 -9.24 -2.57 15.71
N GLU A 599 -9.32 -2.16 14.46
CA GLU A 599 -10.04 -0.97 14.01
C GLU A 599 -10.90 -1.30 12.80
N ARG A 600 -12.16 -0.84 12.82
CA ARG A 600 -13.08 -1.05 11.68
C ARG A 600 -12.87 0.04 10.64
N LEU A 601 -12.70 -0.38 9.41
CA LEU A 601 -12.49 0.44 8.23
C LEU A 601 -13.75 0.48 7.36
N PRO A 602 -13.85 1.42 6.41
CA PRO A 602 -14.93 1.47 5.43
C PRO A 602 -14.98 0.26 4.46
N ALA A 603 -13.86 -0.44 4.25
CA ALA A 603 -13.76 -1.60 3.37
C ALA A 603 -12.63 -2.55 3.78
N SER A 604 -12.51 -3.69 3.09
CA SER A 604 -11.47 -4.71 3.33
C SER A 604 -10.07 -4.24 2.94
N VAL A 605 -9.04 -4.66 3.68
CA VAL A 605 -7.62 -4.49 3.29
C VAL A 605 -7.20 -5.71 2.48
N ASN A 606 -7.31 -5.64 1.15
CA ASN A 606 -7.02 -6.78 0.27
C ASN A 606 -5.52 -6.93 -0.07
N GLY A 607 -4.69 -5.97 0.32
CA GLY A 607 -3.23 -5.99 0.17
C GLY A 607 -2.50 -6.47 1.43
N ILE A 608 -1.27 -6.02 1.61
CA ILE A 608 -0.43 -6.28 2.78
C ILE A 608 -0.06 -4.93 3.42
N PRO A 609 -0.23 -4.77 4.75
CA PRO A 609 0.25 -3.58 5.44
C PRO A 609 1.76 -3.38 5.30
N SER A 610 2.23 -2.17 5.51
CA SER A 610 3.67 -1.86 5.62
C SER A 610 3.93 -1.14 6.95
N THR A 611 5.14 -1.25 7.50
CA THR A 611 5.51 -0.49 8.71
C THR A 611 6.92 0.06 8.58
N TYR A 612 7.12 1.28 9.07
CA TYR A 612 8.40 1.96 9.01
C TYR A 612 8.57 2.95 10.16
N ARG A 613 9.81 3.33 10.42
CA ARG A 613 10.20 4.43 11.29
C ARG A 613 11.45 5.05 10.70
N LEU A 614 11.37 6.32 10.32
CA LEU A 614 12.39 6.97 9.48
C LEU A 614 13.43 7.75 10.28
N ASP A 615 13.07 8.16 11.49
CA ASP A 615 13.92 8.97 12.35
C ASP A 615 14.12 8.29 13.71
N ARG A 616 15.27 8.56 14.35
CA ARG A 616 15.63 7.98 15.65
C ARG A 616 14.60 8.30 16.72
N ASP A 617 14.11 9.53 16.69
CA ASP A 617 13.08 10.02 17.61
C ASP A 617 11.70 10.06 16.95
N GLY A 618 11.54 9.40 15.80
CA GLY A 618 10.30 9.35 15.04
C GLY A 618 9.29 8.36 15.63
N ARG A 619 8.08 8.43 15.09
CA ARG A 619 7.07 7.39 15.31
C ARG A 619 7.28 6.23 14.34
N GLN A 620 7.04 5.02 14.82
CA GLN A 620 6.73 3.89 13.97
C GLN A 620 5.31 4.08 13.44
N LEU A 621 5.17 4.02 12.12
CA LEU A 621 3.89 4.05 11.42
C LEU A 621 3.57 2.65 10.90
N VAL A 622 2.30 2.29 10.92
CA VAL A 622 1.71 1.15 10.21
C VAL A 622 0.80 1.73 9.14
N VAL A 623 0.90 1.28 7.90
CA VAL A 623 0.10 1.79 6.77
C VAL A 623 -0.62 0.63 6.10
N ALA A 624 -1.91 0.81 5.81
CA ALA A 624 -2.73 -0.19 5.12
C ALA A 624 -3.68 0.48 4.12
N GLY A 625 -3.90 -0.18 2.98
CA GLY A 625 -4.81 0.25 1.93
C GLY A 625 -6.12 -0.54 1.97
N TYR A 626 -7.26 0.15 2.04
CA TYR A 626 -8.59 -0.44 1.99
C TYR A 626 -9.42 0.15 0.84
N GLY A 627 -10.29 -0.67 0.28
CA GLY A 627 -11.14 -0.33 -0.86
C GLY A 627 -11.88 -1.57 -1.34
N ALA A 628 -12.65 -1.44 -2.42
CA ALA A 628 -13.37 -2.57 -2.99
C ALA A 628 -12.45 -3.80 -3.18
N GLY A 629 -12.95 -4.97 -2.80
CA GLY A 629 -12.28 -6.27 -2.86
C GLY A 629 -12.94 -7.25 -3.83
N LEU A 630 -12.31 -8.42 -4.00
CA LEU A 630 -12.82 -9.52 -4.84
C LEU A 630 -14.17 -10.09 -4.36
N THR A 631 -14.51 -9.82 -3.11
CA THR A 631 -15.65 -10.38 -2.37
C THR A 631 -16.51 -9.29 -1.74
N ASP A 632 -16.15 -8.01 -1.89
CA ASP A 632 -16.96 -6.89 -1.42
C ASP A 632 -18.04 -6.57 -2.47
N ALA A 633 -19.29 -6.50 -2.03
CA ALA A 633 -20.42 -6.19 -2.92
C ALA A 633 -20.46 -4.71 -3.35
N ASP A 634 -19.72 -3.83 -2.67
CA ASP A 634 -19.76 -2.39 -2.87
C ASP A 634 -18.48 -1.85 -3.52
N ALA A 635 -18.52 -1.70 -4.84
CA ALA A 635 -17.47 -1.10 -5.65
C ALA A 635 -17.34 0.43 -5.46
N SER A 636 -18.19 1.07 -4.64
CA SER A 636 -18.21 2.53 -4.48
C SER A 636 -17.15 3.09 -3.53
N THR A 637 -16.50 2.25 -2.73
CA THR A 637 -15.45 2.72 -1.81
C THR A 637 -14.18 3.07 -2.57
N ALA A 638 -13.81 4.34 -2.54
CA ALA A 638 -12.58 4.83 -3.14
C ALA A 638 -11.34 4.14 -2.51
N PRO A 639 -10.34 3.72 -3.32
CA PRO A 639 -9.07 3.23 -2.80
C PRO A 639 -8.46 4.24 -1.84
N THR A 640 -8.29 3.84 -0.57
CA THR A 640 -7.82 4.72 0.50
C THR A 640 -6.68 4.09 1.27
N LEU A 641 -5.61 4.83 1.44
CA LEU A 641 -4.45 4.49 2.25
C LEU A 641 -4.52 5.24 3.58
N THR A 642 -4.35 4.56 4.71
CA THR A 642 -4.32 5.19 6.05
C THR A 642 -3.09 4.74 6.81
N ALA A 643 -2.54 5.64 7.62
CA ALA A 643 -1.46 5.36 8.55
C ALA A 643 -1.91 5.47 9.99
N TRP A 644 -1.39 4.58 10.82
CA TRP A 644 -1.57 4.54 12.27
C TRP A 644 -0.23 4.68 12.97
N ALA A 645 -0.22 5.34 14.13
CA ALA A 645 0.94 5.37 15.00
C ALA A 645 0.50 5.45 16.46
N LEU A 646 1.43 5.19 17.39
CA LEU A 646 1.21 5.52 18.79
C LEU A 646 1.14 7.04 18.97
N PRO A 647 0.28 7.55 19.86
CA PRO A 647 0.30 8.95 20.23
C PRO A 647 1.66 9.27 20.86
N TRP A 648 2.16 10.48 20.61
CA TRP A 648 3.45 10.93 21.15
C TRP A 648 3.51 11.03 22.70
N GLY A 649 2.38 10.80 23.39
CA GLY A 649 2.20 11.13 24.81
C GLY A 649 2.16 12.64 25.05
N PRO A 650 1.84 13.09 26.29
CA PRO A 650 1.77 14.51 26.62
C PRO A 650 3.11 15.24 26.44
N GLU A 651 4.23 14.53 26.65
CA GLU A 651 5.58 15.11 26.56
C GLU A 651 6.16 15.13 25.14
N GLY A 652 5.77 14.20 24.26
CA GLY A 652 6.29 14.11 22.89
C GLY A 652 5.44 14.79 21.83
N ALA A 653 4.20 15.19 22.15
CA ALA A 653 3.29 15.82 21.20
C ALA A 653 3.97 17.04 20.57
N MET A 654 4.10 17.05 19.25
CA MET A 654 4.79 18.13 18.54
C MET A 654 3.88 19.36 18.48
N GLY A 655 4.43 20.52 18.80
CA GLY A 655 3.79 21.82 18.63
C GLY A 655 4.49 22.66 17.58
N LYS A 656 3.71 23.55 16.98
CA LYS A 656 4.25 24.66 16.18
C LYS A 656 4.36 25.88 17.11
N LEU A 657 5.59 26.38 17.26
CA LEU A 657 5.94 27.60 17.96
C LEU A 657 6.20 28.69 16.92
N LEU A 658 5.36 29.70 16.90
CA LEU A 658 5.58 30.90 16.12
C LEU A 658 6.30 31.94 16.99
N VAL A 659 7.35 32.53 16.44
CA VAL A 659 8.16 33.54 17.11
C VAL A 659 8.20 34.78 16.23
N LEU A 660 7.72 35.91 16.74
CA LEU A 660 7.88 37.21 16.09
C LEU A 660 9.07 37.93 16.70
N LEU A 661 9.88 38.53 15.85
CA LEU A 661 11.11 39.22 16.20
C LEU A 661 10.95 40.70 15.87
N GLU A 662 11.11 41.56 16.88
CA GLU A 662 11.20 43.01 16.67
C GLU A 662 12.64 43.46 16.90
N ARG A 663 13.07 44.36 16.04
CA ARG A 663 14.36 45.03 16.10
C ARG A 663 14.33 46.15 17.15
N VAL A 664 15.47 46.44 17.77
CA VAL A 664 15.62 47.65 18.59
C VAL A 664 15.56 48.91 17.71
N PRO A 665 14.80 49.96 18.10
CA PRO A 665 14.71 51.19 17.33
C PRO A 665 16.08 51.78 16.96
N GLY A 666 16.28 52.10 15.68
CA GLY A 666 17.52 52.70 15.15
C GLY A 666 18.56 51.70 14.62
N ASP A 667 18.32 50.39 14.73
CA ASP A 667 19.21 49.37 14.18
C ASP A 667 19.01 49.19 12.64
N PRO A 668 20.05 49.03 11.82
CA PRO A 668 19.87 48.75 10.39
C PRO A 668 19.24 47.39 10.12
N VAL A 669 18.32 47.32 9.15
CA VAL A 669 17.64 46.07 8.71
C VAL A 669 18.65 44.98 8.33
N SER A 670 19.77 45.37 7.69
CA SER A 670 20.85 44.45 7.31
C SER A 670 21.58 43.84 8.51
N ALA A 671 21.73 44.57 9.61
CA ALA A 671 22.33 44.07 10.85
C ALA A 671 21.37 43.14 11.62
N PHE A 672 20.08 43.48 11.62
CA PHE A 672 19.02 42.62 12.15
C PHE A 672 18.98 41.26 11.42
N ARG A 673 18.91 41.28 10.08
CA ARG A 673 18.89 40.08 9.24
C ARG A 673 20.10 39.18 9.52
N ARG A 674 21.29 39.79 9.57
CA ARG A 674 22.53 39.05 9.84
C ARG A 674 22.45 38.31 11.18
N ARG A 675 21.99 38.97 12.25
CA ARG A 675 21.84 38.33 13.58
C ARG A 675 20.84 37.18 13.58
N VAL A 676 19.70 37.33 12.91
CA VAL A 676 18.71 36.24 12.87
C VAL A 676 19.24 35.04 12.08
N VAL A 677 19.82 35.28 10.90
CA VAL A 677 20.29 34.21 10.00
C VAL A 677 21.59 33.55 10.48
N GLU A 678 22.56 34.33 10.95
CA GLU A 678 23.91 33.84 11.27
C GLU A 678 24.06 33.43 12.75
N ASP A 679 23.18 33.87 13.65
CA ASP A 679 23.32 33.59 15.09
C ASP A 679 22.09 32.91 15.70
N LEU A 680 20.91 33.55 15.65
CA LEU A 680 19.73 33.07 16.36
C LEU A 680 19.20 31.74 15.77
N SER A 681 18.93 31.70 14.46
CA SER A 681 18.34 30.52 13.82
C SER A 681 19.25 29.28 13.86
N PRO A 682 20.58 29.39 13.62
CA PRO A 682 21.49 28.25 13.79
C PRO A 682 21.52 27.72 15.23
N ARG A 683 21.46 28.59 16.25
CA ARG A 683 21.40 28.15 17.65
C ARG A 683 20.10 27.40 17.96
N VAL A 684 18.97 27.89 17.46
CA VAL A 684 17.66 27.24 17.61
C VAL A 684 17.66 25.87 16.93
N ALA A 685 18.26 25.75 15.74
CA ALA A 685 18.39 24.47 15.05
C ALA A 685 19.35 23.51 15.77
N ALA A 686 20.45 24.02 16.34
CA ALA A 686 21.46 23.21 17.04
C ALA A 686 21.08 22.80 18.48
N ASP A 687 19.97 23.31 19.00
CA ASP A 687 19.52 23.12 20.38
C ASP A 687 19.08 21.68 20.72
N GLY A 688 18.89 20.83 19.71
CA GLY A 688 18.52 19.42 19.88
C GLY A 688 17.06 19.17 20.28
N ARG A 689 16.30 20.20 20.66
CA ARG A 689 14.84 20.12 20.90
C ARG A 689 14.01 20.50 19.66
N THR A 690 14.64 21.11 18.65
CA THR A 690 13.98 21.60 17.44
C THR A 690 14.06 20.60 16.30
N ARG A 691 12.93 20.32 15.64
CA ARG A 691 12.87 19.45 14.45
C ARG A 691 12.98 20.22 13.14
N GLU A 692 12.42 21.42 13.11
CA GLU A 692 12.35 22.26 11.92
C GLU A 692 12.35 23.73 12.34
N VAL A 693 13.06 24.57 11.59
CA VAL A 693 13.05 26.02 11.72
C VAL A 693 12.85 26.61 10.32
N VAL A 694 11.74 27.30 10.13
CA VAL A 694 11.47 28.11 8.94
C VAL A 694 11.58 29.58 9.32
N GLN A 695 12.32 30.35 8.54
CA GLN A 695 12.61 31.76 8.82
C GLN A 695 11.91 32.65 7.78
N TYR A 696 11.35 33.76 8.23
CA TYR A 696 10.69 34.76 7.41
C TYR A 696 11.26 36.12 7.80
N LEU A 697 11.91 36.80 6.86
CA LEU A 697 12.62 38.06 7.11
C LEU A 697 12.26 39.08 6.03
N PRO A 698 12.21 40.38 6.35
CA PRO A 698 11.87 41.44 5.40
C PRO A 698 12.95 41.57 4.32
N ILE A 699 12.49 41.92 3.13
CA ILE A 699 13.33 42.40 2.01
C ILE A 699 13.47 43.93 2.20
N ASP A 700 14.61 44.52 1.82
CA ASP A 700 14.82 45.98 1.91
C ASP A 700 13.69 46.72 1.16
N ASP A 701 12.73 47.26 1.92
CA ASP A 701 11.56 47.93 1.36
C ASP A 701 11.89 49.38 0.98
N ALA A 702 11.70 49.70 -0.30
CA ALA A 702 11.85 51.05 -0.84
C ALA A 702 10.69 52.00 -0.46
N SER A 703 9.64 51.52 0.23
CA SER A 703 8.43 52.29 0.55
C SER A 703 8.56 53.22 1.77
N GLY A 704 9.59 53.03 2.62
CA GLY A 704 9.85 53.89 3.78
C GLY A 704 8.83 53.76 4.93
N ALA A 705 7.93 52.78 4.90
CA ALA A 705 7.05 52.45 6.04
C ALA A 705 7.76 51.50 7.01
N GLU A 706 7.78 51.82 8.31
CA GLU A 706 8.33 50.91 9.33
C GLU A 706 7.32 49.76 9.59
N PRO A 707 7.72 48.48 9.40
CA PRO A 707 6.87 47.35 9.75
C PRO A 707 6.74 47.22 11.27
N ALA A 708 5.60 46.72 11.74
CA ALA A 708 5.36 46.56 13.16
C ALA A 708 6.04 45.33 13.79
N VAL A 709 6.53 44.40 12.97
CA VAL A 709 7.38 43.25 13.34
C VAL A 709 8.45 43.11 12.26
N ASP A 710 9.69 42.89 12.67
CA ASP A 710 10.85 42.90 11.79
C ASP A 710 11.26 41.51 11.28
N GLY A 711 10.70 40.42 11.81
CA GLY A 711 10.97 39.07 11.34
C GLY A 711 10.17 38.00 12.08
N MET A 712 10.21 36.76 11.58
CA MET A 712 9.46 35.65 12.15
C MET A 712 10.21 34.32 12.01
N LEU A 713 10.11 33.47 13.03
CA LEU A 713 10.53 32.07 13.00
C LEU A 713 9.32 31.17 13.25
N ALA A 714 9.10 30.20 12.38
CA ALA A 714 8.19 29.09 12.64
C ALA A 714 9.02 27.86 13.02
N ILE A 715 8.82 27.39 14.25
CA ILE A 715 9.64 26.33 14.85
C ILE A 715 8.76 25.13 15.18
N ARG A 716 9.17 23.93 14.76
CA ARG A 716 8.53 22.67 15.15
C ARG A 716 9.32 22.01 16.27
N ALA A 717 8.72 21.87 17.44
CA ALA A 717 9.36 21.30 18.64
C ALA A 717 8.35 20.52 19.51
N PRO A 718 8.77 19.59 20.38
CA PRO A 718 7.88 18.98 21.36
C PRO A 718 7.18 20.04 22.23
N LEU A 719 5.88 19.90 22.46
CA LEU A 719 5.06 20.83 23.27
C LEU A 719 5.64 21.05 24.67
N SER A 720 6.24 20.00 25.25
CA SER A 720 6.95 20.05 26.55
C SER A 720 8.22 20.91 26.51
N ALA A 721 8.88 20.97 25.35
CA ALA A 721 10.11 21.73 25.15
C ALA A 721 9.84 23.22 24.87
N ILE A 722 8.66 23.57 24.35
CA ILE A 722 8.30 24.94 23.95
C ILE A 722 8.57 25.97 25.07
N PRO A 723 8.15 25.78 26.34
CA PRO A 723 8.41 26.77 27.39
C PRO A 723 9.91 27.01 27.63
N ALA A 724 10.73 25.96 27.53
CA ALA A 724 12.17 26.07 27.70
C ALA A 724 12.83 26.72 26.47
N LEU A 725 12.41 26.31 25.27
CA LEU A 725 12.86 26.89 24.02
C LEU A 725 12.56 28.39 23.92
N VAL A 726 11.38 28.85 24.37
CA VAL A 726 11.04 30.29 24.44
C VAL A 726 11.97 31.05 25.39
N ARG A 727 12.31 30.48 26.55
CA ARG A 727 13.29 31.09 27.47
C ARG A 727 14.68 31.18 26.83
N ASP A 728 15.10 30.14 26.14
CA ASP A 728 16.42 30.07 25.52
C ASP A 728 16.52 30.99 24.29
N LEU A 729 15.47 31.05 23.47
CA LEU A 729 15.31 32.03 22.39
C LEU A 729 15.50 33.46 22.88
N ARG A 730 14.86 33.83 23.99
CA ARG A 730 15.01 35.17 24.59
C ARG A 730 16.42 35.44 25.08
N ARG A 731 17.05 34.43 25.69
CA ARG A 731 18.45 34.54 26.14
C ARG A 731 19.41 34.68 24.97
N TRP A 732 19.18 33.96 23.87
CA TRP A 732 20.03 34.05 22.66
C TRP A 732 19.79 35.34 21.89
N ALA A 733 18.54 35.81 21.85
CA ALA A 733 18.16 37.10 21.27
C ALA A 733 18.82 38.30 21.97
N GLY A 734 19.06 38.20 23.29
CA GLY A 734 19.69 39.26 24.08
C GLY A 734 18.80 40.50 24.22
N GLU A 735 19.40 41.66 24.51
CA GLU A 735 18.68 42.95 24.58
C GLU A 735 18.42 43.55 23.18
N ASP A 736 19.01 42.96 22.14
CA ASP A 736 19.04 43.47 20.77
C ASP A 736 17.82 43.08 19.92
N LEU A 737 17.01 42.13 20.40
CA LEU A 737 15.82 41.61 19.71
C LEU A 737 14.70 41.35 20.71
N ARG A 738 13.50 41.87 20.47
CA ARG A 738 12.32 41.49 21.24
C ARG A 738 11.69 40.25 20.62
N VAL A 739 11.37 39.28 21.47
CA VAL A 739 10.87 37.95 21.08
C VAL A 739 9.45 37.75 21.60
N HIS A 740 8.49 37.73 20.68
CA HIS A 740 7.09 37.40 20.97
C HIS A 740 6.81 35.96 20.58
N ALA A 741 6.26 35.17 21.50
CA ALA A 741 6.14 33.73 21.34
C ALA A 741 4.69 33.26 21.42
N TYR A 742 4.35 32.35 20.53
CA TYR A 742 2.99 31.99 20.20
C TYR A 742 2.88 30.50 19.92
N ARG A 743 2.02 29.79 20.65
CA ARG A 743 1.69 28.40 20.34
C ARG A 743 0.56 28.36 19.32
N VAL A 744 0.80 27.67 18.22
CA VAL A 744 -0.20 27.47 17.18
C VAL A 744 -1.17 26.35 17.59
N ARG A 745 -2.47 26.65 17.63
CA ARG A 745 -3.56 25.66 17.73
C ARG A 745 -4.31 25.62 16.40
N GLU A 746 -4.12 24.54 15.66
CA GLU A 746 -4.83 24.32 14.40
C GLU A 746 -6.30 23.96 14.69
N ARG A 747 -7.24 24.73 14.13
CA ARG A 747 -8.64 24.31 13.98
C ARG A 747 -8.79 23.67 12.61
N GLN A 748 -9.72 22.71 12.47
CA GLN A 748 -9.91 22.03 11.19
C GLN A 748 -10.28 22.98 10.03
N PRO A 749 -9.72 22.76 8.83
CA PRO A 749 -10.09 23.45 7.60
C PRO A 749 -11.58 23.39 7.27
N ARG A 750 -12.22 24.57 7.20
CA ARG A 750 -13.35 24.85 6.32
C ARG A 750 -12.75 25.20 4.96
N SER A 751 -12.34 24.19 4.19
CA SER A 751 -11.82 24.39 2.84
C SER A 751 -12.95 24.68 1.85
N TRP A 752 -12.79 25.70 1.00
CA TRP A 752 -13.50 25.81 -0.27
C TRP A 752 -12.59 25.26 -1.37
N GLN A 753 -12.85 24.06 -1.87
CA GLN A 753 -12.08 23.45 -2.96
C GLN A 753 -12.48 24.06 -4.32
N ARG A 754 -11.50 24.60 -5.05
CA ARG A 754 -11.50 24.61 -6.52
C ARG A 754 -10.25 23.88 -7.00
N THR A 755 -10.48 22.85 -7.81
CA THR A 755 -9.52 21.90 -8.39
C THR A 755 -8.48 22.55 -9.31
N TRP A 756 -7.17 22.45 -9.00
CA TRP A 756 -6.01 22.51 -9.92
C TRP A 756 -4.77 21.85 -9.24
N PRO A 757 -3.67 21.50 -9.96
CA PRO A 757 -2.79 20.39 -9.62
C PRO A 757 -1.75 20.77 -8.56
N VAL A 758 -1.72 19.98 -7.49
CA VAL A 758 -0.69 20.00 -6.44
C VAL A 758 0.55 19.29 -6.98
N GLY A 759 1.74 19.89 -6.86
CA GLY A 759 3.00 19.20 -7.18
C GLY A 759 4.06 19.95 -8.01
N GLN A 760 4.01 21.27 -8.17
CA GLN A 760 5.21 22.03 -8.55
C GLN A 760 5.65 22.95 -7.41
N PRO A 761 6.95 23.03 -7.06
CA PRO A 761 7.46 24.17 -6.31
C PRO A 761 7.30 25.39 -7.22
N SER A 762 6.18 26.09 -7.08
CA SER A 762 5.98 27.33 -7.82
C SER A 762 6.84 28.41 -7.15
N PRO A 763 7.80 29.04 -7.84
CA PRO A 763 8.48 30.21 -7.31
C PRO A 763 7.41 31.27 -7.13
N GLY A 764 7.11 31.60 -5.88
CA GLY A 764 5.99 32.46 -5.56
C GLY A 764 6.22 33.26 -4.30
N VAL A 765 5.71 34.48 -4.30
CA VAL A 765 5.63 35.34 -3.13
C VAL A 765 4.56 34.76 -2.21
N ARG A 766 4.96 34.15 -1.10
CA ARG A 766 4.03 33.91 0.01
C ARG A 766 3.96 35.17 0.87
N MET A 767 2.75 35.69 1.02
CA MET A 767 2.42 36.72 2.00
C MET A 767 1.85 36.05 3.24
N ILE A 768 2.37 36.42 4.41
CA ILE A 768 1.80 36.02 5.69
C ILE A 768 1.30 37.28 6.36
N ALA A 769 -0.02 37.41 6.49
CA ALA A 769 -0.67 38.51 7.20
C ALA A 769 -1.03 38.07 8.62
N LEU A 770 -0.49 38.78 9.61
CA LEU A 770 -0.89 38.66 11.01
C LEU A 770 -2.00 39.67 11.29
N MET A 771 -3.13 39.20 11.79
CA MET A 771 -4.33 40.01 11.97
C MET A 771 -4.59 40.29 13.45
N VAL A 772 -4.79 41.57 13.76
CA VAL A 772 -5.24 42.04 15.08
C VAL A 772 -6.62 42.67 14.92
N ARG A 773 -7.62 42.08 15.57
CA ARG A 773 -9.03 42.51 15.50
C ARG A 773 -9.20 43.85 16.22
N ARG A 774 -9.99 44.76 15.64
CA ARG A 774 -10.39 45.99 16.35
C ARG A 774 -11.30 45.65 17.53
N PRO A 775 -11.18 46.34 18.68
CA PRO A 775 -11.97 46.03 19.88
C PRO A 775 -13.49 46.04 19.66
N GLU A 776 -13.97 46.78 18.67
CA GLU A 776 -15.40 46.98 18.40
C GLU A 776 -16.09 45.83 17.65
N LEU A 777 -15.35 44.87 17.07
CA LEU A 777 -15.89 43.75 16.31
C LEU A 777 -15.86 42.49 17.18
N ASP A 778 -16.95 41.72 17.32
CA ASP A 778 -16.85 40.42 17.99
C ASP A 778 -16.11 39.39 17.12
N PRO A 779 -15.50 38.33 17.70
CA PRO A 779 -14.66 37.39 16.95
C PRO A 779 -15.38 36.67 15.79
N ILE A 780 -16.68 36.38 15.93
CA ILE A 780 -17.48 35.69 14.90
C ILE A 780 -17.89 36.68 13.81
N GLY A 781 -18.34 37.87 14.19
CA GLY A 781 -18.69 38.94 13.26
C GLY A 781 -17.49 39.47 12.47
N PHE A 782 -16.30 39.46 13.05
CA PHE A 782 -15.05 39.76 12.35
C PHE A 782 -14.74 38.72 11.28
N GLU A 783 -14.87 37.43 11.60
CA GLU A 783 -14.62 36.33 10.66
C GLU A 783 -15.62 36.35 9.49
N ASP A 784 -16.92 36.52 9.77
CA ASP A 784 -17.97 36.54 8.74
C ASP A 784 -17.86 37.78 7.82
N ASP A 785 -17.66 38.99 8.36
CA ASP A 785 -17.50 40.22 7.55
C ASP A 785 -16.21 40.22 6.72
N TRP A 786 -15.11 39.66 7.28
CA TRP A 786 -13.85 39.49 6.58
C TRP A 786 -14.00 38.51 5.42
N MET A 787 -14.55 37.32 5.67
CA MET A 787 -14.79 36.28 4.66
C MET A 787 -15.73 36.78 3.54
N GLU A 788 -16.83 37.44 3.87
CA GLU A 788 -17.83 37.88 2.90
C GLU A 788 -17.29 38.96 1.95
N ARG A 789 -16.49 39.91 2.46
CA ARG A 789 -15.93 41.01 1.65
C ARG A 789 -14.65 40.61 0.91
N HIS A 790 -13.80 39.78 1.50
CA HIS A 790 -12.63 39.22 0.82
C HIS A 790 -13.04 38.37 -0.37
N THR A 791 -14.04 37.50 -0.19
CA THR A 791 -14.64 36.73 -1.29
C THR A 791 -15.17 37.65 -2.40
N ARG A 792 -15.81 38.77 -2.03
CA ARG A 792 -16.34 39.75 -2.99
C ARG A 792 -15.26 40.50 -3.77
N ILE A 793 -14.15 40.85 -3.11
CA ILE A 793 -13.00 41.51 -3.74
C ILE A 793 -12.25 40.53 -4.64
N ALA A 794 -11.97 39.31 -4.15
CA ALA A 794 -11.33 38.24 -4.93
C ALA A 794 -12.15 37.90 -6.19
N LEU A 795 -13.48 37.83 -6.09
CA LEU A 795 -14.37 37.62 -7.24
C LEU A 795 -14.40 38.80 -8.22
N SER A 796 -14.10 40.02 -7.76
CA SER A 796 -14.18 41.25 -8.58
C SER A 796 -12.91 41.55 -9.41
N GLN A 797 -11.78 40.88 -9.16
CA GLN A 797 -10.47 41.34 -9.63
C GLN A 797 -9.72 40.46 -10.66
N THR A 798 -10.27 39.37 -11.20
CA THR A 798 -9.59 38.51 -12.22
C THR A 798 -8.20 37.97 -11.79
N LEU A 799 -7.83 38.13 -10.52
CA LEU A 799 -6.79 37.37 -9.84
C LEU A 799 -7.48 36.09 -9.39
N GLY A 800 -7.09 34.94 -9.93
CA GLY A 800 -7.58 33.66 -9.40
C GLY A 800 -6.85 33.41 -8.07
N PRO A 801 -7.53 33.40 -6.90
CA PRO A 801 -6.90 32.93 -5.68
C PRO A 801 -6.64 31.43 -5.85
N LEU A 802 -5.39 31.00 -5.78
CA LEU A 802 -5.00 29.62 -6.11
C LEU A 802 -4.55 28.77 -4.91
N ASP A 803 -4.36 29.34 -3.72
CA ASP A 803 -4.33 28.57 -2.48
C ASP A 803 -4.73 29.45 -1.28
N TYR A 804 -5.67 28.96 -0.47
CA TYR A 804 -6.14 29.63 0.74
C TYR A 804 -6.09 28.64 1.92
N SER A 805 -5.34 28.97 2.97
CA SER A 805 -5.31 28.18 4.21
C SER A 805 -5.51 29.07 5.46
N GLN A 806 -6.27 28.50 6.40
CA GLN A 806 -7.07 29.11 7.46
C GLN A 806 -6.44 29.92 8.59
N ASN A 807 -7.33 30.66 9.26
CA ASN A 807 -7.30 31.13 10.66
C ASN A 807 -6.67 30.11 11.62
N VAL A 808 -5.38 30.29 11.91
CA VAL A 808 -4.69 29.61 13.02
C VAL A 808 -5.10 30.28 14.33
N VAL A 809 -5.70 29.55 15.26
CA VAL A 809 -5.91 30.06 16.62
C VAL A 809 -4.55 30.05 17.31
N ILE A 810 -4.02 31.24 17.59
CA ILE A 810 -2.76 31.35 18.30
C ILE A 810 -3.03 31.51 19.79
N GLU A 811 -2.40 30.67 20.60
CA GLU A 811 -2.30 30.88 22.04
C GLU A 811 -1.05 31.67 22.36
N ARG A 812 -1.25 32.83 22.97
CA ARG A 812 -0.16 33.68 23.44
C ARG A 812 0.56 33.03 24.62
N LEU A 813 1.88 32.90 24.54
CA LEU A 813 2.70 32.29 25.59
C LEU A 813 3.25 33.32 26.61
N ASP A 814 2.96 34.60 26.40
CA ASP A 814 3.39 35.71 27.26
C ASP A 814 2.28 36.77 27.43
N ALA A 815 2.24 37.49 28.54
CA ALA A 815 1.33 38.62 28.70
C ALA A 815 1.74 39.85 27.86
N ASP A 816 3.04 40.01 27.58
CA ASP A 816 3.60 41.17 26.88
C ASP A 816 3.55 41.05 25.36
N SER A 817 3.29 39.85 24.82
CA SER A 817 3.12 39.67 23.38
C SER A 817 1.82 40.29 22.87
N PRO A 818 1.80 40.86 21.65
CA PRO A 818 0.58 41.36 21.03
C PRO A 818 -0.55 40.33 21.02
N ALA A 819 -1.80 40.76 21.22
CA ALA A 819 -2.96 39.91 21.01
C ALA A 819 -3.16 39.73 19.50
N ILE A 820 -3.03 38.49 19.00
CA ILE A 820 -3.23 38.14 17.59
C ILE A 820 -4.48 37.26 17.52
N ASP A 821 -5.49 37.70 16.79
CA ASP A 821 -6.77 37.00 16.67
C ASP A 821 -6.74 35.96 15.52
N GLY A 822 -5.79 36.07 14.58
CA GLY A 822 -5.58 35.08 13.51
C GLY A 822 -4.35 35.33 12.64
N ILE A 823 -3.97 34.32 11.86
CA ILE A 823 -2.96 34.40 10.80
C ILE A 823 -3.63 33.99 9.49
N ALA A 824 -3.41 34.76 8.43
CA ALA A 824 -3.70 34.36 7.07
C ALA A 824 -2.39 34.20 6.29
N MET A 825 -2.26 33.13 5.52
CA MET A 825 -1.15 32.94 4.59
C MET A 825 -1.70 32.83 3.18
N GLU A 826 -1.21 33.69 2.29
CA GLU A 826 -1.57 33.74 0.88
C GLU A 826 -0.33 33.46 0.03
N GLN A 827 -0.47 32.64 -1.01
CA GLN A 827 0.61 32.35 -1.95
C GLN A 827 0.28 32.90 -3.34
N PHE A 828 1.18 33.73 -3.87
CA PHE A 828 1.11 34.30 -5.21
C PHE A 828 2.24 33.72 -6.07
N GLU A 829 1.95 33.07 -7.20
CA GLU A 829 3.00 32.60 -8.12
C GLU A 829 3.70 33.78 -8.83
N THR A 830 5.01 33.68 -9.07
CA THR A 830 5.77 34.66 -9.85
C THR A 830 6.65 34.07 -10.96
N THR A 831 6.83 34.95 -11.96
CA THR A 831 7.82 35.02 -13.05
C THR A 831 7.55 34.38 -14.40
N ASP A 832 7.38 33.06 -14.59
CA ASP A 832 7.26 32.54 -15.97
C ASP A 832 5.85 32.70 -16.58
N PHE A 833 4.81 32.51 -15.76
CA PHE A 833 3.42 32.78 -16.17
C PHE A 833 3.16 34.29 -16.31
N LEU A 834 3.71 35.10 -15.39
CA LEU A 834 3.61 36.55 -15.45
C LEU A 834 4.35 37.13 -16.65
N ALA A 835 5.56 36.68 -16.98
CA ALA A 835 6.34 37.17 -18.11
C ALA A 835 5.64 36.93 -19.47
N ARG A 836 5.03 35.74 -19.64
CA ARG A 836 4.22 35.45 -20.85
C ARG A 836 2.96 36.31 -20.94
N ARG A 837 2.30 36.60 -19.82
CA ARG A 837 1.10 37.44 -19.78
C ARG A 837 1.40 38.94 -19.92
N ILE A 838 2.55 39.41 -19.40
CA ILE A 838 3.07 40.77 -19.54
C ILE A 838 3.36 41.09 -21.02
N GLN A 839 3.89 40.13 -21.79
CA GLN A 839 4.08 40.29 -23.23
C GLN A 839 2.76 40.36 -24.02
N LEU A 840 1.70 39.69 -23.55
CA LEU A 840 0.43 39.57 -24.26
C LEU A 840 -0.57 40.69 -23.89
N HIS A 841 -0.61 41.18 -22.64
CA HIS A 841 -1.62 42.12 -22.16
C HIS A 841 -1.10 43.17 -21.13
N PRO A 842 -0.34 44.19 -21.56
CA PRO A 842 0.27 45.20 -20.67
C PRO A 842 -0.73 46.00 -19.82
N ASP A 843 -1.92 46.27 -20.37
CA ASP A 843 -2.97 47.06 -19.69
C ASP A 843 -3.71 46.27 -18.61
N GLN A 844 -3.70 44.94 -18.67
CA GLN A 844 -4.23 44.10 -17.59
C GLN A 844 -3.26 44.05 -16.41
N TYR A 845 -1.95 44.05 -16.69
CA TYR A 845 -0.91 44.07 -15.67
C TYR A 845 -0.89 45.38 -14.86
N ARG A 846 -0.99 46.53 -15.54
CA ARG A 846 -1.04 47.84 -14.86
C ARG A 846 -2.27 47.96 -13.95
N ARG A 847 -3.41 47.42 -14.40
CA ARG A 847 -4.62 47.30 -13.58
C ARG A 847 -4.45 46.33 -12.41
N GLY A 848 -3.73 45.23 -12.59
CA GLY A 848 -3.38 44.27 -11.54
C GLY A 848 -2.51 44.86 -10.44
N ILE A 849 -1.49 45.65 -10.81
CA ILE A 849 -0.64 46.39 -9.83
C ILE A 849 -1.45 47.45 -9.11
N ASP A 850 -2.22 48.27 -9.82
CA ASP A 850 -3.10 49.28 -9.20
C ASP A 850 -4.18 48.63 -8.31
N SER A 851 -4.57 47.40 -8.61
CA SER A 851 -5.52 46.61 -7.82
C SER A 851 -4.87 45.99 -6.58
N ALA A 852 -3.66 45.43 -6.70
CA ALA A 852 -2.87 44.94 -5.58
C ALA A 852 -2.54 46.09 -4.63
N SER A 853 -2.09 47.24 -5.15
CA SER A 853 -1.83 48.43 -4.33
C SER A 853 -3.10 48.92 -3.61
N ARG A 854 -4.27 48.92 -4.28
CA ARG A 854 -5.56 49.27 -3.65
C ARG A 854 -6.05 48.26 -2.63
N PHE A 855 -5.76 46.97 -2.83
CA PHE A 855 -6.03 45.91 -1.86
C PHE A 855 -5.15 46.09 -0.60
N MET A 856 -3.88 46.40 -0.79
CA MET A 856 -2.94 46.69 0.29
C MET A 856 -3.31 47.97 1.05
N ASP A 857 -3.70 49.03 0.34
CA ASP A 857 -4.24 50.25 0.97
C ASP A 857 -5.53 49.98 1.76
N PHE A 858 -6.38 49.06 1.27
CA PHE A 858 -7.60 48.62 1.95
C PHE A 858 -7.30 47.84 3.24
N GLU A 859 -6.41 46.85 3.19
CA GLU A 859 -6.02 46.05 4.35
C GLU A 859 -5.33 46.91 5.43
N ARG A 860 -4.44 47.82 5.03
CA ARG A 860 -3.80 48.81 5.91
C ARG A 860 -4.81 49.74 6.59
N SER A 861 -6.00 49.96 6.00
CA SER A 861 -7.01 50.87 6.54
C SER A 861 -7.86 50.28 7.68
N ARG A 862 -7.85 48.95 7.88
CA ARG A 862 -8.76 48.27 8.84
C ARG A 862 -8.07 47.33 9.83
N SER A 863 -6.89 46.83 9.52
CA SER A 863 -6.08 46.03 10.44
C SER A 863 -5.25 46.94 11.37
N ALA A 864 -5.25 46.66 12.69
CA ALA A 864 -4.42 47.41 13.65
C ALA A 864 -2.93 47.04 13.55
N LEU A 865 -2.65 45.89 12.95
CA LEU A 865 -1.32 45.38 12.61
C LEU A 865 -1.50 44.65 11.28
N MET A 866 -0.76 45.06 10.25
CA MET A 866 -0.61 44.29 9.01
C MET A 866 0.88 44.07 8.83
N ILE A 867 1.30 42.82 8.78
CA ILE A 867 2.69 42.45 8.54
C ILE A 867 2.74 41.94 7.13
N GLU A 868 3.41 42.68 6.26
CA GLU A 868 3.67 42.29 4.89
C GLU A 868 5.09 41.72 4.85
N THR A 869 5.23 40.42 4.58
CA THR A 869 6.53 39.85 4.19
C THR A 869 6.36 39.28 2.81
N VAL A 870 7.08 39.85 1.84
CA VAL A 870 7.23 39.31 0.48
C VAL A 870 8.36 38.29 0.55
N LEU A 871 8.09 37.04 0.20
CA LEU A 871 9.11 36.00 0.12
C LEU A 871 9.69 35.91 -1.30
N GLU A 872 11.01 35.97 -1.42
CA GLU A 872 11.73 35.40 -2.55
C GLU A 872 12.15 33.97 -2.17
N VAL A 873 11.69 32.98 -2.93
CA VAL A 873 12.20 31.60 -2.82
C VAL A 873 13.11 31.38 -4.02
N ASP A 874 14.42 31.34 -3.77
CA ASP A 874 15.53 31.04 -4.69
C ASP A 874 15.37 31.55 -6.14
N ALA A 875 15.69 32.82 -6.37
CA ALA A 875 16.10 33.29 -7.69
C ALA A 875 17.61 33.09 -7.87
N PRO A 876 18.10 32.60 -9.03
CA PRO A 876 19.53 32.53 -9.30
C PRO A 876 20.15 33.95 -9.27
N PRO A 877 21.42 34.10 -8.85
CA PRO A 877 22.01 35.41 -8.62
C PRO A 877 22.01 36.25 -9.91
N GLY A 878 21.42 37.45 -9.87
CA GLY A 878 21.52 38.46 -10.92
C GLY A 878 20.23 38.83 -11.65
N ARG A 879 19.05 38.61 -11.07
CA ARG A 879 17.81 39.23 -11.54
C ARG A 879 17.03 39.86 -10.40
#